data_AF-A0A0D5YW59-F1
#
_entry.id   AF-A0A0D5YW59-F1
#
_cell.length_a   1.000
_cell.length_b   1.000
_cell.length_c   1.000
_cell.angle_alpha   90.00
_cell.angle_beta   90.00
_cell.angle_gamma   90.00
#
_symmetry.space_group_name_H-M   'P 1'
#
loop_
_entity.id
_entity.type
_entity.pdbx_description
1 polymer ?
#
loop_
_entity_poly.entity_id
_entity_poly.type
_entity_poly.pdbx_seq_one_letter_code
_entity_poly.pdbx_strand_id
1 'polypeptide(L)'
;MQIGNLHPLLVHLPIGIIILAFLMELWRLRKPSNTKDETIQFVLGVGALSAIFSLATGLLLGDNGSYDPNLLSDHKWMAVAFTIACSALFFIKRRDALWAKKIYHPLFAVTVILLIITGHFGGNITHGEGFLFKDSTSATIEIEDVDKAKVYADIVQPIFNNKCVSCHNANKTKGGLLLTSKAAILKGGDSGSLFDTLNDIANNLLAHRLILPIENEDHMPPKGKLQLTDEEKLLLQWWVKNQNCFDCIVADLQADKRTEEALASLEVDRSTRALIAKKLEAVDPETLEKIRQQGINVAPLAADSPLLIANLSRRKDLTEDDFDILKEVDDHVVELNLAHSNFDDNLAKQLKSFKHLTKLQLQYSALTDEGLKKLPKLVHLESLNLFGTSVSERVVGNITKMPNLRDVYLDPTTLSNKEFASLHASQISLHGKELDSLFASSVLTPPIIVADGEIFNDSILITINNVFEDSKTFYRIERPQKDTLEFEYHGSFYLKQSGFVAAYAAKEGWQPSAPSRRMFLKSGAVIANASYAVPPHKKYSAAGAKTLFDKKRGTDNFVDGNWLGYERSHLLATIELQQPTEISSVAVGYLSAADSWIFSPVGYKVWGSVDGQHFKHIKTIDLPPNAPTTGIERNLFAIDFPKTKLKSVRIKVENQLKNPDWHQNPGGDSFIFIDEIVVN
;
A
#
# COMPACT_ATOMS: atom_id res chain seq x y z
N MET A 1 42.26 -19.28 23.07
CA MET A 1 41.19 -19.80 22.20
C MET A 1 40.53 -20.96 22.93
N GLN A 2 39.24 -20.89 23.27
CA GLN A 2 38.55 -22.05 23.84
C GLN A 2 38.44 -23.12 22.76
N ILE A 3 39.09 -24.27 22.96
CA ILE A 3 39.19 -25.36 21.97
C ILE A 3 37.80 -25.87 21.54
N GLY A 4 36.79 -25.79 22.43
CA GLY A 4 35.40 -26.13 22.11
C GLY A 4 34.79 -25.28 20.98
N ASN A 5 35.23 -24.04 20.78
CA ASN A 5 34.73 -23.18 19.70
C ASN A 5 35.13 -23.67 18.29
N LEU A 6 36.05 -24.64 18.20
CA LEU A 6 36.40 -25.31 16.94
C LEU A 6 35.39 -26.41 16.57
N HIS A 7 34.47 -26.79 17.46
CA HIS A 7 33.52 -27.87 17.21
C HIS A 7 32.66 -27.66 15.93
N PRO A 8 32.07 -26.47 15.66
CA PRO A 8 31.32 -26.26 14.43
C PRO A 8 32.17 -26.41 13.16
N LEU A 9 33.48 -26.17 13.23
CA LEU A 9 34.39 -26.40 12.11
C LEU A 9 34.69 -27.89 11.94
N LEU A 10 34.99 -28.58 13.04
CA LEU A 10 35.44 -29.98 13.03
C LEU A 10 34.32 -30.98 12.72
N VAL A 11 33.06 -30.64 12.97
CA VAL A 11 31.91 -31.51 12.67
C VAL A 11 31.73 -31.76 11.16
N HIS A 12 32.16 -30.83 10.31
CA HIS A 12 32.07 -30.99 8.86
C HIS A 12 32.98 -32.09 8.30
N LEU A 13 34.08 -32.40 8.99
CA LEU A 13 35.05 -33.42 8.58
C LEU A 13 34.46 -34.85 8.59
N PRO A 14 33.97 -35.40 9.72
CA PRO A 14 33.39 -36.74 9.73
C PRO A 14 32.16 -36.84 8.83
N ILE A 15 31.35 -35.79 8.69
CA ILE A 15 30.19 -35.79 7.79
C ILE A 15 30.62 -36.03 6.35
N GLY A 16 31.52 -35.18 5.82
CA GLY A 16 31.96 -35.31 4.43
C GLY A 16 32.71 -36.61 4.17
N ILE A 17 33.58 -37.04 5.09
CA ILE A 17 34.44 -38.21 4.93
C ILE A 17 33.63 -39.51 4.99
N ILE A 18 32.65 -39.64 5.89
CA ILE A 18 31.82 -40.85 6.00
C ILE A 18 30.85 -40.95 4.81
N ILE A 19 30.29 -39.83 4.33
CA ILE A 19 29.48 -39.83 3.10
C ILE A 19 30.34 -40.24 1.90
N LEU A 20 31.56 -39.71 1.78
CA LEU A 20 32.49 -40.10 0.72
C LEU A 20 32.80 -41.61 0.79
N ALA A 21 33.10 -42.15 1.97
CA ALA A 21 33.32 -43.59 2.15
C ALA A 21 32.10 -44.42 1.73
N PHE A 22 30.88 -43.94 2.02
CA PHE A 22 29.64 -44.60 1.64
C PHE A 22 29.47 -44.62 0.11
N LEU A 23 29.69 -43.50 -0.56
CA LEU A 23 29.65 -43.39 -2.02
C LEU A 23 30.70 -44.29 -2.69
N MET A 24 31.92 -44.34 -2.13
CA MET A 24 32.99 -45.22 -2.60
C MET A 24 32.62 -46.71 -2.45
N GLU A 25 31.96 -47.09 -1.35
CA GLU A 25 31.49 -48.46 -1.14
C GLU A 25 30.36 -48.82 -2.11
N LEU A 26 29.39 -47.94 -2.33
CA LEU A 26 28.34 -48.15 -3.35
C LEU A 26 28.93 -48.29 -4.75
N TRP A 27 29.92 -47.44 -5.09
CA TRP A 27 30.59 -47.52 -6.39
C TRP A 27 31.35 -48.82 -6.56
N ARG A 28 32.02 -49.30 -5.50
CA ARG A 28 32.70 -50.60 -5.49
C ARG A 28 31.72 -51.77 -5.64
N LEU A 29 30.57 -51.74 -4.98
CA LEU A 29 29.53 -52.77 -5.16
C LEU A 29 29.06 -52.84 -6.62
N ARG A 30 29.03 -51.71 -7.33
CA ARG A 30 28.66 -51.64 -8.75
C ARG A 30 29.81 -51.97 -9.71
N LYS A 31 31.05 -51.62 -9.36
CA LYS A 31 32.29 -51.83 -10.15
C LYS A 31 33.45 -52.30 -9.26
N PRO A 32 33.54 -53.61 -8.95
CA PRO A 32 34.49 -54.14 -7.96
C PRO A 32 35.97 -53.92 -8.29
N SER A 33 36.31 -53.73 -9.57
CA SER A 33 37.68 -53.54 -10.07
C SER A 33 38.24 -52.13 -9.85
N ASN A 34 37.41 -51.13 -9.57
CA ASN A 34 37.80 -49.73 -9.67
C ASN A 34 38.19 -49.07 -8.33
N THR A 35 37.84 -49.69 -7.19
CA THR A 35 38.10 -49.13 -5.87
C THR A 35 38.76 -50.17 -4.97
N LYS A 36 40.00 -49.89 -4.53
CA LYS A 36 40.73 -50.77 -3.61
C LYS A 36 40.12 -50.69 -2.20
N ASP A 37 40.04 -51.86 -1.54
CA ASP A 37 39.53 -51.97 -0.16
C ASP A 37 40.36 -51.11 0.82
N GLU A 38 41.68 -51.08 0.61
CA GLU A 38 42.63 -50.26 1.37
C GLU A 38 42.30 -48.76 1.34
N THR A 39 41.83 -48.25 0.20
CA THR A 39 41.45 -46.83 0.07
C THR A 39 40.22 -46.54 0.93
N ILE A 40 39.20 -47.41 0.89
CA ILE A 40 38.00 -47.25 1.73
C ILE A 40 38.36 -47.39 3.21
N GLN A 41 39.25 -48.34 3.56
CA GLN A 41 39.76 -48.48 4.93
C GLN A 41 40.46 -47.21 5.44
N PHE A 42 41.29 -46.59 4.61
CA PHE A 42 41.95 -45.33 4.95
C PHE A 42 40.93 -44.21 5.19
N VAL A 43 39.97 -44.02 4.28
CA VAL A 43 38.93 -42.99 4.40
C VAL A 43 38.07 -43.22 5.66
N LEU A 44 37.68 -44.46 5.95
CA LEU A 44 36.96 -44.80 7.19
C LEU A 44 37.80 -44.54 8.45
N GLY A 45 39.11 -44.80 8.40
CA GLY A 45 40.02 -44.53 9.51
C GLY A 45 40.16 -43.04 9.82
N VAL A 46 40.32 -42.22 8.78
CA VAL A 46 40.33 -40.76 8.92
C VAL A 46 38.96 -40.26 9.41
N GLY A 47 37.86 -40.79 8.87
CA GLY A 47 36.50 -40.43 9.29
C GLY A 47 36.23 -40.74 10.76
N ALA A 48 36.64 -41.91 11.24
CA ALA A 48 36.54 -42.29 12.65
C ALA A 48 37.38 -41.38 13.56
N LEU A 49 38.61 -41.06 13.15
CA LEU A 49 39.48 -40.15 13.90
C LEU A 49 38.87 -38.73 13.98
N SER A 50 38.37 -38.21 12.86
CA SER A 50 37.68 -36.91 12.83
C SER A 50 36.41 -36.91 13.68
N ALA A 51 35.66 -38.02 13.74
CA ALA A 51 34.48 -38.14 14.61
C ALA A 51 34.86 -38.07 16.10
N ILE A 52 35.97 -38.70 16.50
CA ILE A 52 36.49 -38.62 17.87
C ILE A 52 36.87 -37.18 18.23
N PHE A 53 37.58 -36.46 17.35
CA PHE A 53 37.92 -35.05 17.58
C PHE A 53 36.68 -34.14 17.64
N SER A 54 35.68 -34.40 16.79
CA SER A 54 34.40 -33.69 16.81
C SER A 54 33.67 -33.92 18.13
N LEU A 55 33.59 -35.17 18.61
CA LEU A 55 32.97 -35.50 19.90
C LEU A 55 33.71 -34.81 21.07
N ALA A 56 35.04 -34.89 21.10
CA ALA A 56 35.85 -34.28 22.16
C ALA A 56 35.65 -32.75 22.25
N THR A 57 35.68 -32.07 21.10
CA THR A 57 35.43 -30.61 21.07
C THR A 57 33.99 -30.24 21.37
N GLY A 58 33.02 -31.09 21.02
CA GLY A 58 31.60 -30.89 21.33
C GLY A 58 31.30 -31.01 22.82
N LEU A 59 31.93 -31.95 23.52
CA LEU A 59 31.82 -32.08 24.98
C LEU A 59 32.33 -30.81 25.69
N LEU A 60 33.43 -30.23 25.21
CA LEU A 60 33.96 -28.97 25.75
C LEU A 60 33.08 -27.75 25.46
N LEU A 61 32.31 -27.76 24.37
CA LEU A 61 31.42 -26.65 24.00
C LEU A 61 30.07 -26.70 24.75
N GLY A 62 29.54 -27.90 25.00
CA GLY A 62 28.23 -28.12 25.62
C GLY A 62 28.11 -27.63 27.07
N ASP A 63 29.23 -27.46 27.78
CA ASP A 63 29.25 -27.09 29.20
C ASP A 63 28.89 -25.61 29.49
N ASN A 64 28.64 -24.79 28.46
CA ASN A 64 28.36 -23.35 28.59
C ASN A 64 26.89 -23.01 28.98
N GLY A 65 26.07 -23.99 29.37
CA GLY A 65 24.74 -23.80 29.98
C GLY A 65 23.66 -23.12 29.13
N SER A 66 23.92 -22.87 27.84
CA SER A 66 23.07 -22.03 26.96
C SER A 66 22.08 -22.81 26.08
N TYR A 67 22.04 -24.13 26.21
CA TYR A 67 21.28 -25.05 25.33
C TYR A 67 20.29 -25.87 26.16
N ASP A 68 19.21 -26.32 25.54
CA ASP A 68 18.25 -27.21 26.20
C ASP A 68 18.95 -28.51 26.67
N PRO A 69 18.82 -28.88 27.96
CA PRO A 69 19.52 -30.04 28.52
C PRO A 69 19.13 -31.37 27.87
N ASN A 70 17.88 -31.55 27.47
CA ASN A 70 17.40 -32.79 26.87
C ASN A 70 17.90 -32.91 25.43
N LEU A 71 17.75 -31.85 24.63
CA LEU A 71 18.24 -31.81 23.25
C LEU A 71 19.77 -31.94 23.19
N LEU A 72 20.48 -31.28 24.10
CA LEU A 72 21.93 -31.41 24.21
C LEU A 72 22.33 -32.84 24.60
N SER A 73 21.58 -33.48 25.50
CA SER A 73 21.77 -34.88 25.89
C SER A 73 21.54 -35.82 24.69
N ASP A 74 20.45 -35.65 23.96
CA ASP A 74 20.12 -36.46 22.79
C ASP A 74 21.20 -36.33 21.71
N HIS A 75 21.60 -35.10 21.38
CA HIS A 75 22.69 -34.86 20.43
C HIS A 75 24.00 -35.49 20.89
N LYS A 76 24.34 -35.34 22.18
CA LYS A 76 25.57 -35.91 22.78
C LYS A 76 25.57 -37.43 22.66
N TRP A 77 24.49 -38.11 23.04
CA TRP A 77 24.42 -39.57 22.99
C TRP A 77 24.36 -40.11 21.57
N MET A 78 23.69 -39.42 20.65
CA MET A 78 23.73 -39.78 19.23
C MET A 78 25.12 -39.58 18.63
N ALA A 79 25.84 -38.52 19.01
CA ALA A 79 27.23 -38.31 18.60
C ALA A 79 28.18 -39.38 19.15
N VAL A 80 27.98 -39.85 20.40
CA VAL A 80 28.71 -40.98 20.96
C VAL A 80 28.42 -42.25 20.17
N ALA A 81 27.15 -42.58 19.94
CA ALA A 81 26.75 -43.76 19.16
C ALA A 81 27.31 -43.73 17.73
N PHE A 82 27.25 -42.58 17.06
CA PHE A 82 27.82 -42.36 15.74
C PHE A 82 29.34 -42.55 15.73
N THR A 83 30.05 -42.03 16.73
CA THR A 83 31.52 -42.16 16.85
C THR A 83 31.94 -43.61 17.08
N ILE A 84 31.20 -44.35 17.92
CA ILE A 84 31.40 -45.78 18.14
C ILE A 84 31.14 -46.56 16.84
N ALA A 85 30.05 -46.25 16.13
CA ALA A 85 29.70 -46.91 14.87
C ALA A 85 30.76 -46.66 13.78
N CYS A 86 31.27 -45.43 13.64
CA CYS A 86 32.36 -45.12 12.72
C CYS A 86 33.64 -45.89 13.05
N SER A 87 34.00 -45.95 14.34
CA SER A 87 35.16 -46.71 14.80
C SER A 87 34.99 -48.21 14.54
N ALA A 88 33.80 -48.75 14.82
CA ALA A 88 33.45 -50.15 14.56
C ALA A 88 33.50 -50.48 13.07
N LEU A 89 33.00 -49.59 12.19
CA LEU A 89 33.11 -49.75 10.73
C LEU A 89 34.56 -49.90 10.27
N PHE A 90 35.44 -49.03 10.75
CA PHE A 90 36.87 -49.10 10.44
C PHE A 90 37.47 -50.44 10.88
N PHE A 91 37.25 -50.86 12.13
CA PHE A 91 37.81 -52.11 12.64
C PHE A 91 37.21 -53.37 11.97
N ILE A 92 35.90 -53.38 11.70
CA ILE A 92 35.21 -54.49 11.04
C ILE A 92 35.68 -54.64 9.59
N LYS A 93 35.88 -53.53 8.87
CA LYS A 93 36.41 -53.54 7.50
C LYS A 93 37.80 -54.17 7.42
N ARG A 94 38.63 -53.99 8.46
CA ARG A 94 39.98 -54.58 8.55
C ARG A 94 39.98 -56.06 8.94
N ARG A 95 38.84 -56.63 9.36
CA ARG A 95 38.75 -58.04 9.75
C ARG A 95 38.38 -58.91 8.57
N ASP A 96 39.26 -59.83 8.22
CA ASP A 96 38.96 -60.86 7.22
C ASP A 96 38.21 -62.04 7.85
N ALA A 97 36.97 -61.79 8.28
CA ALA A 97 36.09 -62.82 8.84
C ALA A 97 34.71 -62.79 8.17
N LEU A 98 34.10 -63.96 7.97
CA LEU A 98 32.79 -64.07 7.31
C LEU A 98 31.69 -63.30 8.05
N TRP A 99 31.71 -63.30 9.39
CA TRP A 99 30.76 -62.53 10.19
C TRP A 99 30.95 -61.02 10.01
N ALA A 100 32.20 -60.56 9.86
CA ALA A 100 32.54 -59.15 9.66
C ALA A 100 32.02 -58.64 8.30
N LYS A 101 32.16 -59.46 7.25
CA LYS A 101 31.62 -59.16 5.90
C LYS A 101 30.10 -59.07 5.90
N LYS A 102 29.41 -59.93 6.66
CA LYS A 102 27.93 -59.91 6.77
C LYS A 102 27.40 -58.68 7.51
N ILE A 103 28.06 -58.25 8.58
CA ILE A 103 27.58 -57.13 9.41
C ILE A 103 28.02 -55.75 8.90
N TYR A 104 29.07 -55.68 8.08
CA TYR A 104 29.65 -54.42 7.60
C TYR A 104 28.64 -53.50 6.90
N HIS A 105 27.92 -53.98 5.87
CA HIS A 105 26.98 -53.13 5.14
C HIS A 105 25.75 -52.71 5.97
N PRO A 106 25.11 -53.60 6.76
CA PRO A 106 24.09 -53.18 7.72
C PRO A 106 24.59 -52.12 8.70
N LEU A 107 25.78 -52.31 9.28
CA LEU A 107 26.38 -51.34 10.19
C LEU A 107 26.65 -50.00 9.49
N PHE A 108 27.02 -50.02 8.21
CA PHE A 108 27.26 -48.79 7.44
C PHE A 108 25.94 -48.04 7.22
N ALA A 109 24.88 -48.74 6.83
CA ALA A 109 23.55 -48.14 6.73
C ALA A 109 23.10 -47.51 8.06
N VAL A 110 23.28 -48.22 9.18
CA VAL A 110 23.01 -47.69 10.53
C VAL A 110 23.86 -46.46 10.83
N THR A 111 25.14 -46.45 10.44
CA THR A 111 26.04 -45.31 10.66
C THR A 111 25.60 -44.08 9.86
N VAL A 112 25.12 -44.25 8.63
CA VAL A 112 24.55 -43.15 7.82
C VAL A 112 23.24 -42.65 8.44
N ILE A 113 22.39 -43.52 8.96
CA ILE A 113 21.17 -43.11 9.68
C ILE A 113 21.54 -42.31 10.93
N LEU A 114 22.51 -42.79 11.71
CA LEU A 114 23.03 -42.09 12.88
C LEU A 114 23.64 -40.74 12.52
N LEU A 115 24.33 -40.62 11.38
CA LEU A 115 24.83 -39.35 10.85
C LEU A 115 23.70 -38.35 10.64
N ILE A 116 22.61 -38.78 9.98
CA ILE A 116 21.44 -37.94 9.70
C ILE A 116 20.77 -37.51 11.01
N ILE A 117 20.54 -38.44 11.93
CA ILE A 117 19.92 -38.16 13.23
C ILE A 117 20.79 -37.21 14.06
N THR A 118 22.10 -37.48 14.16
CA THR A 118 23.05 -36.64 14.90
C THR A 118 23.12 -35.24 14.30
N GLY A 119 23.15 -35.14 12.97
CA GLY A 119 23.13 -33.89 12.23
C GLY A 119 21.82 -33.12 12.42
N HIS A 120 20.67 -33.80 12.46
CA HIS A 120 19.37 -33.19 12.73
C HIS A 120 19.36 -32.55 14.13
N PHE A 121 19.77 -33.27 15.16
CA PHE A 121 19.86 -32.71 16.51
C PHE A 121 20.89 -31.57 16.60
N GLY A 122 22.03 -31.67 15.92
CA GLY A 122 23.03 -30.59 15.86
C GLY A 122 22.50 -29.33 15.15
N GLY A 123 21.72 -29.51 14.09
CA GLY A 123 20.99 -28.43 13.41
C GLY A 123 19.96 -27.78 14.32
N ASN A 124 19.18 -28.57 15.06
CA ASN A 124 18.19 -28.06 16.00
C ASN A 124 18.83 -27.23 17.13
N ILE A 125 20.00 -27.64 17.62
CA ILE A 125 20.77 -26.89 18.64
C ILE A 125 21.26 -25.54 18.10
N THR A 126 21.67 -25.49 16.84
CA THR A 126 22.33 -24.30 16.25
C THR A 126 21.34 -23.32 15.64
N HIS A 127 20.26 -23.82 15.04
CA HIS A 127 19.29 -23.08 14.24
C HIS A 127 17.85 -23.15 14.75
N GLY A 128 17.55 -23.97 15.76
CA GLY A 128 16.21 -24.16 16.30
C GLY A 128 15.45 -25.31 15.64
N GLU A 129 14.33 -25.69 16.26
CA GLU A 129 13.47 -26.78 15.78
C GLU A 129 12.88 -26.48 14.39
N GLY A 130 12.82 -27.52 13.55
CA GLY A 130 12.22 -27.43 12.21
C GLY A 130 13.05 -26.66 11.18
N PHE A 131 14.29 -26.25 11.50
CA PHE A 131 15.14 -25.46 10.61
C PHE A 131 15.30 -26.05 9.20
N LEU A 132 15.49 -27.37 9.08
CA LEU A 132 15.68 -28.04 7.80
C LEU A 132 14.43 -28.06 6.90
N PHE A 133 13.25 -27.79 7.47
CA PHE A 133 11.96 -27.84 6.80
C PHE A 133 11.22 -26.50 6.87
N LYS A 134 11.88 -25.44 7.35
CA LYS A 134 11.31 -24.10 7.41
C LYS A 134 11.56 -23.41 6.08
N ASP A 135 10.49 -22.97 5.41
CA ASP A 135 10.59 -22.21 4.16
C ASP A 135 11.51 -21.01 4.36
N SER A 136 12.59 -20.95 3.55
CA SER A 136 13.71 -20.03 3.74
C SER A 136 13.48 -18.65 3.12
N THR A 137 12.24 -18.32 2.75
CA THR A 137 11.90 -16.95 2.40
C THR A 137 11.91 -16.14 3.68
N SER A 138 12.79 -15.14 3.78
CA SER A 138 12.59 -14.04 4.73
C SER A 138 11.24 -13.43 4.36
N ALA A 139 10.18 -13.89 5.01
CA ALA A 139 8.84 -13.44 4.72
C ALA A 139 8.80 -11.96 5.07
N THR A 140 8.73 -11.12 4.03
CA THR A 140 8.33 -9.73 4.15
C THR A 140 6.99 -9.71 4.88
N ILE A 141 6.85 -8.83 5.86
CA ILE A 141 5.60 -8.68 6.61
C ILE A 141 4.63 -8.03 5.63
N GLU A 142 3.61 -8.77 5.22
CA GLU A 142 2.58 -8.32 4.29
C GLU A 142 1.22 -8.34 4.99
N ILE A 143 0.57 -7.19 5.04
CA ILE A 143 -0.68 -6.96 5.76
C ILE A 143 -1.69 -6.40 4.77
N GLU A 144 -2.91 -6.93 4.74
CA GLU A 144 -3.94 -6.48 3.78
C GLU A 144 -4.52 -5.10 4.12
N ASP A 145 -4.70 -4.84 5.41
CA ASP A 145 -5.21 -3.59 5.96
C ASP A 145 -4.44 -3.36 7.26
N VAL A 146 -3.55 -2.38 7.25
CA VAL A 146 -2.64 -2.12 8.36
C VAL A 146 -3.39 -1.64 9.59
N ASP A 147 -4.47 -0.88 9.43
CA ASP A 147 -5.28 -0.36 10.53
C ASP A 147 -5.98 -1.48 11.30
N LYS A 148 -6.38 -2.56 10.61
CA LYS A 148 -6.99 -3.75 11.23
C LYS A 148 -6.00 -4.77 11.77
N ALA A 149 -4.69 -4.60 11.54
CA ALA A 149 -3.68 -5.58 11.91
C ALA A 149 -3.48 -5.66 13.42
N LYS A 150 -3.26 -6.88 13.93
CA LYS A 150 -2.90 -7.10 15.33
C LYS A 150 -1.43 -6.77 15.53
N VAL A 151 -1.16 -5.79 16.37
CA VAL A 151 0.17 -5.20 16.57
C VAL A 151 1.22 -6.26 16.90
N TYR A 152 0.92 -7.17 17.82
CA TYR A 152 1.89 -8.21 18.16
C TYR A 152 1.89 -9.36 17.15
N ALA A 153 0.73 -9.93 16.85
CA ALA A 153 0.65 -11.16 16.06
C ALA A 153 1.10 -10.97 14.60
N ASP A 154 0.74 -9.82 14.00
CA ASP A 154 0.95 -9.58 12.57
C ASP A 154 2.22 -8.76 12.28
N ILE A 155 2.77 -8.03 13.26
CA ILE A 155 3.94 -7.16 13.06
C ILE A 155 5.13 -7.59 13.94
N VAL A 156 5.00 -7.55 15.26
CA VAL A 156 6.12 -7.78 16.20
C VAL A 156 6.61 -9.24 16.20
N GLN A 157 5.67 -10.19 16.23
CA GLN A 157 5.98 -11.62 16.31
C GLN A 157 6.73 -12.12 15.06
N PRO A 158 6.36 -11.75 13.82
CA PRO A 158 7.19 -12.02 12.65
C PRO A 158 8.62 -11.49 12.75
N ILE A 159 8.81 -10.25 13.24
CA ILE A 159 10.14 -9.67 13.45
C ILE A 159 10.94 -10.53 14.43
N PHE A 160 10.36 -10.88 15.59
CA PHE A 160 11.01 -11.75 16.57
C PHE A 160 11.34 -13.13 15.99
N ASN A 161 10.41 -13.74 15.26
CA ASN A 161 10.61 -15.05 14.63
C ASN A 161 11.77 -15.05 13.64
N ASN A 162 11.91 -13.97 12.86
CA ASN A 162 12.92 -13.85 11.82
C ASN A 162 14.30 -13.48 12.38
N LYS A 163 14.36 -12.65 13.41
CA LYS A 163 15.63 -12.01 13.86
C LYS A 163 16.11 -12.49 15.24
N CYS A 164 15.21 -12.91 16.12
CA CYS A 164 15.52 -13.12 17.53
C CYS A 164 15.38 -14.59 17.98
N VAL A 165 14.34 -15.29 17.51
CA VAL A 165 13.97 -16.63 17.98
C VAL A 165 15.07 -17.68 17.70
N SER A 166 15.95 -17.48 16.72
CA SER A 166 17.08 -18.40 16.48
C SER A 166 18.02 -18.58 17.69
N CYS A 167 18.03 -17.63 18.64
CA CYS A 167 18.84 -17.69 19.87
C CYS A 167 18.03 -17.54 21.17
N HIS A 168 16.72 -17.24 21.08
CA HIS A 168 15.79 -17.06 22.20
C HIS A 168 14.56 -17.96 22.06
N ASN A 169 14.80 -19.27 21.97
CA ASN A 169 13.77 -20.31 21.85
C ASN A 169 13.93 -21.39 22.93
N ALA A 170 13.01 -22.35 22.99
CA ALA A 170 13.02 -23.39 24.03
C ALA A 170 14.30 -24.23 24.01
N ASN A 171 14.88 -24.43 22.84
CA ASN A 171 16.07 -25.25 22.61
C ASN A 171 17.39 -24.50 22.82
N LYS A 172 17.35 -23.16 22.79
CA LYS A 172 18.50 -22.28 22.97
C LYS A 172 18.03 -20.97 23.59
N THR A 173 18.32 -20.78 24.88
CA THR A 173 17.85 -19.68 25.72
C THR A 173 19.03 -18.79 26.12
N LYS A 174 19.63 -18.08 25.14
CA LYS A 174 20.74 -17.18 25.45
C LYS A 174 20.28 -16.06 26.40
N GLY A 175 21.02 -15.84 27.49
CA GLY A 175 20.68 -14.89 28.55
C GLY A 175 19.35 -15.19 29.25
N GLY A 176 18.95 -16.47 29.32
CA GLY A 176 17.73 -16.92 29.99
C GLY A 176 16.42 -16.49 29.32
N LEU A 177 16.49 -15.81 28.17
CA LEU A 177 15.35 -15.17 27.51
C LEU A 177 14.68 -16.10 26.48
N LEU A 178 13.35 -16.16 26.52
CA LEU A 178 12.52 -16.95 25.62
C LEU A 178 11.46 -16.05 24.93
N LEU A 179 11.48 -16.00 23.59
CA LEU A 179 10.61 -15.12 22.77
C LEU A 179 9.50 -15.86 22.03
N THR A 180 9.27 -17.14 22.35
CA THR A 180 8.32 -18.00 21.62
C THR A 180 6.90 -17.97 22.17
N SER A 181 6.65 -17.29 23.29
CA SER A 181 5.29 -17.12 23.85
C SER A 181 5.16 -15.82 24.64
N LYS A 182 3.95 -15.25 24.68
CA LYS A 182 3.62 -14.04 25.45
C LYS A 182 4.03 -14.14 26.91
N ALA A 183 3.72 -15.27 27.57
CA ALA A 183 4.06 -15.50 28.97
C ALA A 183 5.58 -15.52 29.21
N ALA A 184 6.34 -16.12 28.28
CA ALA A 184 7.79 -16.16 28.37
C ALA A 184 8.44 -14.80 28.12
N ILE A 185 7.92 -14.02 27.16
CA ILE A 185 8.39 -12.66 26.88
C ILE A 185 8.21 -11.77 28.11
N LEU A 186 7.05 -11.83 28.77
CA LEU A 186 6.77 -11.07 29.98
C LEU A 186 7.62 -11.50 31.19
N LYS A 187 8.06 -12.76 31.24
CA LYS A 187 8.95 -13.28 32.29
C LYS A 187 10.35 -12.68 32.23
N GLY A 188 10.81 -12.27 31.04
CA GLY A 188 12.17 -11.73 30.85
C GLY A 188 13.26 -12.80 30.87
N GLY A 189 14.51 -12.35 30.95
CA GLY A 189 15.70 -13.21 31.00
C GLY A 189 16.56 -12.94 32.23
N ASP A 190 17.82 -13.38 32.19
CA ASP A 190 18.79 -13.24 33.29
C ASP A 190 19.06 -11.76 33.65
N SER A 191 18.85 -10.86 32.68
CA SER A 191 19.01 -9.41 32.84
C SER A 191 17.74 -8.70 33.32
N GLY A 192 16.68 -9.42 33.68
CA GLY A 192 15.39 -8.87 34.10
C GLY A 192 14.35 -8.83 32.98
N SER A 193 13.27 -8.07 33.18
CA SER A 193 12.21 -7.92 32.19
C SER A 193 12.72 -7.20 30.95
N LEU A 194 12.24 -7.61 29.77
CA LEU A 194 12.44 -6.86 28.52
C LEU A 194 11.88 -5.43 28.59
N PHE A 195 10.93 -5.22 29.51
CA PHE A 195 10.11 -4.02 29.62
C PHE A 195 10.31 -3.25 30.93
N ASP A 196 11.27 -3.64 31.77
CA ASP A 196 11.54 -2.89 33.01
C ASP A 196 11.96 -1.46 32.65
N THR A 197 11.34 -0.47 33.34
CA THR A 197 11.34 1.00 33.12
C THR A 197 10.25 1.57 32.20
N LEU A 198 8.99 1.22 32.45
CA LEU A 198 7.77 1.71 31.75
C LEU A 198 7.61 3.24 31.58
N ASN A 199 8.47 4.08 32.17
CA ASN A 199 8.34 5.54 32.11
C ASN A 199 9.48 6.27 31.36
N ASP A 200 10.52 5.59 30.91
CA ASP A 200 11.59 6.22 30.13
C ASP A 200 12.15 5.27 29.05
N ILE A 201 11.90 5.59 27.78
CA ILE A 201 12.38 4.82 26.61
C ILE A 201 13.92 4.70 26.65
N ALA A 202 14.62 5.63 27.30
CA ALA A 202 16.07 5.58 27.47
C ALA A 202 16.58 4.39 28.29
N ASN A 203 15.71 3.76 29.11
CA ASN A 203 16.09 2.66 30.01
C ASN A 203 15.43 1.32 29.66
N ASN A 204 14.64 1.23 28.58
CA ASN A 204 14.00 -0.02 28.16
C ASN A 204 15.06 -1.01 27.61
N LEU A 205 15.16 -2.19 28.22
CA LEU A 205 16.21 -3.15 27.90
C LEU A 205 16.15 -3.67 26.47
N LEU A 206 14.94 -3.91 25.93
CA LEU A 206 14.77 -4.30 24.53
C LEU A 206 15.27 -3.17 23.62
N ALA A 207 14.70 -1.98 23.72
CA ALA A 207 15.04 -0.84 22.87
C ALA A 207 16.54 -0.47 22.93
N HIS A 208 17.14 -0.55 24.13
CA HIS A 208 18.56 -0.29 24.33
C HIS A 208 19.44 -1.27 23.54
N ARG A 209 19.18 -2.58 23.63
CA ARG A 209 19.97 -3.60 22.94
C ARG A 209 19.88 -3.52 21.41
N LEU A 210 18.78 -2.99 20.86
CA LEU A 210 18.58 -2.81 19.42
C LEU A 210 19.40 -1.66 18.81
N ILE A 211 19.80 -0.67 19.62
CA ILE A 211 20.48 0.55 19.16
C ILE A 211 21.98 0.58 19.48
N LEU A 212 22.48 -0.38 20.27
CA LEU A 212 23.91 -0.48 20.58
C LEU A 212 24.75 -0.63 19.30
N PRO A 213 26.00 -0.13 19.28
CA PRO A 213 26.94 -0.45 18.20
C PRO A 213 27.11 -1.97 18.03
N ILE A 214 27.27 -2.45 16.80
CA ILE A 214 27.32 -3.90 16.49
C ILE A 214 28.51 -4.63 17.12
N GLU A 215 29.53 -3.88 17.56
CA GLU A 215 30.72 -4.33 18.27
C GLU A 215 30.47 -4.57 19.76
N ASN A 216 29.37 -4.06 20.31
CA ASN A 216 29.03 -4.25 21.71
C ASN A 216 28.50 -5.67 21.96
N GLU A 217 28.96 -6.33 23.02
CA GLU A 217 28.56 -7.71 23.36
C GLU A 217 27.07 -7.84 23.70
N ASP A 218 26.43 -6.76 24.17
CA ASP A 218 24.99 -6.71 24.48
C ASP A 218 24.13 -6.34 23.27
N HIS A 219 24.71 -6.01 22.12
CA HIS A 219 23.97 -5.70 20.89
C HIS A 219 23.20 -6.92 20.40
N MET A 220 21.91 -6.72 20.09
CA MET A 220 21.02 -7.77 19.60
C MET A 220 20.32 -7.33 18.31
N PRO A 221 20.32 -8.15 17.24
CA PRO A 221 20.99 -9.46 17.12
C PRO A 221 22.53 -9.37 17.06
N PRO A 222 23.28 -10.34 17.61
CA PRO A 222 24.74 -10.25 17.68
C PRO A 222 25.40 -10.25 16.29
N LYS A 223 26.63 -9.74 16.22
CA LYS A 223 27.43 -9.69 14.99
C LYS A 223 27.45 -11.05 14.27
N GLY A 224 27.14 -11.04 12.98
CA GLY A 224 27.06 -12.25 12.15
C GLY A 224 25.67 -12.92 12.11
N LYS A 225 24.67 -12.38 12.81
CA LYS A 225 23.25 -12.72 12.63
C LYS A 225 22.53 -11.70 11.76
N LEU A 226 21.37 -12.11 11.22
CA LEU A 226 20.51 -11.24 10.41
C LEU A 226 20.06 -10.05 11.25
N GLN A 227 20.44 -8.85 10.82
CA GLN A 227 20.17 -7.62 11.54
C GLN A 227 18.76 -7.08 11.27
N LEU A 228 18.28 -6.24 12.18
CA LEU A 228 17.03 -5.50 12.01
C LEU A 228 17.24 -4.32 11.06
N THR A 229 16.28 -4.07 10.18
CA THR A 229 16.19 -2.81 9.44
C THR A 229 15.82 -1.66 10.37
N ASP A 230 16.00 -0.41 9.90
CA ASP A 230 15.62 0.76 10.70
C ASP A 230 14.09 0.84 10.91
N GLU A 231 13.30 0.35 9.96
CA GLU A 231 11.85 0.20 10.08
C GLU A 231 11.47 -0.87 11.13
N GLU A 232 12.11 -2.05 11.10
CA GLU A 232 11.85 -3.10 12.09
C GLU A 232 12.21 -2.63 13.51
N LYS A 233 13.33 -1.90 13.68
CA LYS A 233 13.69 -1.30 14.97
C LYS A 233 12.65 -0.29 15.42
N LEU A 234 12.18 0.56 14.51
CA LEU A 234 11.17 1.57 14.79
C LEU A 234 9.84 0.94 15.22
N LEU A 235 9.38 -0.11 14.53
CA LEU A 235 8.15 -0.83 14.86
C LEU A 235 8.24 -1.51 16.23
N LEU A 236 9.39 -2.11 16.57
CA LEU A 236 9.61 -2.69 17.90
C LEU A 236 9.64 -1.61 19.00
N GLN A 237 10.28 -0.47 18.76
CA GLN A 237 10.29 0.67 19.70
C GLN A 237 8.89 1.26 19.88
N TRP A 238 8.12 1.37 18.80
CA TRP A 238 6.74 1.83 18.82
C TRP A 238 5.83 0.90 19.62
N TRP A 239 5.95 -0.42 19.42
CA TRP A 239 5.21 -1.40 20.21
C TRP A 239 5.53 -1.27 21.70
N VAL A 240 6.82 -1.08 22.03
CA VAL A 240 7.25 -0.87 23.42
C VAL A 240 6.68 0.41 24.02
N LYS A 241 6.72 1.51 23.26
CA LYS A 241 6.15 2.82 23.67
C LYS A 241 4.65 2.73 23.94
N ASN A 242 3.94 1.86 23.22
CA ASN A 242 2.52 1.57 23.43
C ASN A 242 2.29 0.40 24.42
N GLN A 243 3.07 0.38 25.49
CA GLN A 243 2.93 -0.54 26.62
C GLN A 243 3.03 -2.03 26.26
N ASN A 244 3.70 -2.36 25.14
CA ASN A 244 3.90 -3.74 24.68
C ASN A 244 2.57 -4.48 24.47
N CYS A 245 1.54 -3.79 23.98
CA CYS A 245 0.21 -4.38 23.86
C CYS A 245 0.22 -5.61 22.92
N PHE A 246 -0.17 -6.77 23.44
CA PHE A 246 -0.18 -8.03 22.68
C PHE A 246 -1.49 -8.24 21.90
N ASP A 247 -2.57 -7.59 22.33
CA ASP A 247 -3.93 -7.84 21.83
C ASP A 247 -4.54 -6.62 21.13
N CYS A 248 -3.79 -5.52 20.99
CA CYS A 248 -4.23 -4.29 20.32
C CYS A 248 -4.15 -4.41 18.80
N ILE A 249 -4.99 -3.62 18.13
CA ILE A 249 -4.87 -3.37 16.69
C ILE A 249 -4.15 -2.04 16.44
N VAL A 250 -3.58 -1.87 15.24
CA VAL A 250 -2.79 -0.69 14.89
C VAL A 250 -3.60 0.60 15.02
N ALA A 251 -4.86 0.61 14.55
CA ALA A 251 -5.74 1.78 14.61
C ALA A 251 -5.98 2.32 16.04
N ASP A 252 -5.84 1.48 17.06
CA ASP A 252 -6.08 1.86 18.46
C ASP A 252 -4.85 2.49 19.13
N LEU A 253 -3.68 2.46 18.48
CA LEU A 253 -2.41 2.88 19.06
C LEU A 253 -1.89 4.19 18.45
N GLN A 254 -1.23 4.99 19.27
CA GLN A 254 -0.59 6.22 18.79
C GLN A 254 0.73 5.90 18.10
N ALA A 255 0.86 6.32 16.85
CA ALA A 255 2.10 6.28 16.07
C ALA A 255 2.59 7.71 15.79
N ASP A 256 3.90 7.89 15.66
CA ASP A 256 4.44 9.11 15.07
C ASP A 256 4.56 8.95 13.56
N LYS A 257 4.76 10.06 12.84
CA LYS A 257 4.77 10.08 11.37
C LYS A 257 5.69 9.03 10.75
N ARG A 258 6.89 8.83 11.32
CA ARG A 258 7.85 7.86 10.81
C ARG A 258 7.38 6.42 11.01
N THR A 259 6.69 6.16 12.13
CA THR A 259 6.08 4.85 12.41
C THR A 259 4.87 4.62 11.51
N GLU A 260 4.02 5.63 11.27
CA GLU A 260 2.89 5.53 10.34
C GLU A 260 3.36 5.18 8.92
N GLU A 261 4.44 5.81 8.44
CA GLU A 261 5.07 5.48 7.16
C GLU A 261 5.60 4.04 7.13
N ALA A 262 6.26 3.59 8.21
CA ALA A 262 6.74 2.21 8.33
C ALA A 262 5.58 1.20 8.39
N LEU A 263 4.49 1.53 9.07
CA LEU A 263 3.28 0.71 9.14
C LEU A 263 2.61 0.61 7.76
N ALA A 264 2.40 1.74 7.07
CA ALA A 264 1.81 1.78 5.73
C ALA A 264 2.64 1.00 4.69
N SER A 265 3.97 0.94 4.86
CA SER A 265 4.84 0.14 3.99
C SER A 265 4.60 -1.38 4.07
N LEU A 266 3.92 -1.85 5.13
CA LEU A 266 3.51 -3.23 5.30
C LEU A 266 2.21 -3.57 4.56
N GLU A 267 1.47 -2.55 4.11
CA GLU A 267 0.17 -2.74 3.45
C GLU A 267 0.33 -3.26 2.03
N VAL A 268 -0.41 -4.31 1.69
CA VAL A 268 -0.40 -4.94 0.37
C VAL A 268 -1.83 -5.14 -0.11
N ASP A 269 -2.20 -4.45 -1.19
CA ASP A 269 -3.48 -4.65 -1.85
C ASP A 269 -3.56 -6.08 -2.45
N ARG A 270 -4.53 -6.86 -1.95
CA ARG A 270 -4.84 -8.24 -2.37
C ARG A 270 -6.16 -8.34 -3.13
N SER A 271 -6.76 -7.22 -3.50
CA SER A 271 -7.97 -7.22 -4.34
C SER A 271 -7.75 -7.99 -5.64
N THR A 272 -8.82 -8.54 -6.23
CA THR A 272 -8.77 -9.26 -7.51
C THR A 272 -8.03 -8.42 -8.56
N ARG A 273 -8.31 -7.11 -8.61
CA ARG A 273 -7.67 -6.15 -9.51
C ARG A 273 -6.18 -6.00 -9.24
N ALA A 274 -5.75 -5.83 -7.98
CA ALA A 274 -4.33 -5.71 -7.65
C ALA A 274 -3.53 -6.98 -7.96
N LEU A 275 -4.12 -8.16 -7.73
CA LEU A 275 -3.49 -9.45 -8.08
C LEU A 275 -3.36 -9.64 -9.59
N ILE A 276 -4.32 -9.15 -10.38
CA ILE A 276 -4.23 -9.13 -11.85
C ILE A 276 -3.17 -8.12 -12.31
N ALA A 277 -3.20 -6.89 -11.76
CA ALA A 277 -2.27 -5.82 -12.12
C ALA A 277 -0.81 -6.21 -11.89
N LYS A 278 -0.49 -6.93 -10.81
CA LYS A 278 0.87 -7.45 -10.54
C LYS A 278 1.40 -8.43 -11.59
N LYS A 279 0.54 -9.01 -12.44
CA LYS A 279 0.90 -10.01 -13.45
C LYS A 279 0.93 -9.45 -14.87
N LEU A 280 0.53 -8.20 -15.06
CA LEU A 280 0.40 -7.56 -16.36
C LEU A 280 1.33 -6.36 -16.46
N GLU A 281 1.90 -6.18 -17.64
CA GLU A 281 2.64 -4.96 -17.98
C GLU A 281 1.66 -3.88 -18.46
N ALA A 282 2.05 -2.61 -18.41
CA ALA A 282 1.20 -1.54 -18.92
C ALA A 282 1.08 -1.63 -20.45
N VAL A 283 -0.11 -1.39 -20.98
CA VAL A 283 -0.34 -1.33 -22.44
C VAL A 283 0.24 -0.04 -22.99
N ASP A 284 0.93 -0.14 -24.12
CA ASP A 284 1.49 1.02 -24.82
C ASP A 284 0.38 2.03 -25.19
N PRO A 285 0.54 3.33 -24.83
CA PRO A 285 -0.45 4.35 -25.18
C PRO A 285 -0.80 4.43 -26.67
N GLU A 286 0.14 4.11 -27.58
CA GLU A 286 -0.15 4.09 -29.02
C GLU A 286 -1.15 2.99 -29.41
N THR A 287 -1.09 1.81 -28.78
CA THR A 287 -2.07 0.73 -29.00
C THR A 287 -3.46 1.15 -28.55
N LEU A 288 -3.56 1.80 -27.38
CA LEU A 288 -4.85 2.33 -26.89
C LEU A 288 -5.42 3.38 -27.84
N GLU A 289 -4.56 4.25 -28.39
CA GLU A 289 -4.99 5.28 -29.33
C GLU A 289 -5.45 4.70 -30.67
N LYS A 290 -4.79 3.65 -31.19
CA LYS A 290 -5.26 2.92 -32.38
C LYS A 290 -6.66 2.34 -32.20
N ILE A 291 -6.95 1.77 -31.03
CA ILE A 291 -8.27 1.21 -30.70
C ILE A 291 -9.33 2.34 -30.66
N ARG A 292 -8.99 3.48 -30.05
CA ARG A 292 -9.87 4.66 -30.02
C ARG A 292 -10.17 5.23 -31.40
N GLN A 293 -9.17 5.27 -32.28
CA GLN A 293 -9.34 5.69 -33.68
C GLN A 293 -10.28 4.77 -34.48
N GLN A 294 -10.44 3.52 -34.05
CA GLN A 294 -11.43 2.59 -34.60
C GLN A 294 -12.80 2.71 -33.91
N GLY A 295 -12.99 3.77 -33.11
CA GLY A 295 -14.23 4.16 -32.46
C GLY A 295 -14.49 3.51 -31.10
N ILE A 296 -13.63 2.61 -30.62
CA ILE A 296 -13.84 1.91 -29.35
C ILE A 296 -13.15 2.69 -28.23
N ASN A 297 -13.94 3.16 -27.26
CA ASN A 297 -13.36 3.89 -26.14
C ASN A 297 -12.71 2.90 -25.15
N VAL A 298 -11.39 2.99 -25.00
CA VAL A 298 -10.59 2.22 -24.04
C VAL A 298 -9.68 3.16 -23.24
N ALA A 299 -9.62 2.97 -21.92
CA ALA A 299 -8.79 3.79 -21.03
C ALA A 299 -8.21 2.98 -19.86
N PRO A 300 -7.02 3.33 -19.35
CA PRO A 300 -6.52 2.80 -18.09
C PRO A 300 -7.46 3.07 -16.92
N LEU A 301 -7.56 2.12 -15.99
CA LEU A 301 -8.34 2.25 -14.76
C LEU A 301 -7.82 3.40 -13.86
N ALA A 302 -6.51 3.64 -13.90
CA ALA A 302 -5.80 4.76 -13.26
C ALA A 302 -4.55 5.09 -14.10
N ALA A 303 -3.92 6.26 -13.85
CA ALA A 303 -2.84 6.80 -14.70
C ALA A 303 -1.71 5.82 -15.03
N ASP A 304 -1.33 4.95 -14.07
CA ASP A 304 -0.26 3.95 -14.22
C ASP A 304 -0.78 2.51 -14.15
N SER A 305 -2.09 2.31 -14.27
CA SER A 305 -2.69 0.98 -14.14
C SER A 305 -2.54 0.18 -15.44
N PRO A 306 -2.03 -1.07 -15.39
CA PRO A 306 -2.05 -1.96 -16.55
C PRO A 306 -3.45 -2.50 -16.88
N LEU A 307 -4.46 -2.17 -16.05
CA LEU A 307 -5.85 -2.59 -16.22
C LEU A 307 -6.63 -1.54 -17.00
N LEU A 308 -7.54 -2.01 -17.86
CA LEU A 308 -8.31 -1.18 -18.77
C LEU A 308 -9.82 -1.26 -18.52
N ILE A 309 -10.48 -0.17 -18.86
CA ILE A 309 -11.92 -0.03 -19.00
C ILE A 309 -12.22 0.10 -20.49
N ALA A 310 -13.09 -0.74 -21.03
CA ALA A 310 -13.57 -0.66 -22.41
C ALA A 310 -15.07 -0.31 -22.45
N ASN A 311 -15.45 0.63 -23.31
CA ASN A 311 -16.82 1.12 -23.43
C ASN A 311 -17.31 1.09 -24.88
N LEU A 312 -18.30 0.23 -25.12
CA LEU A 312 -19.04 0.07 -26.37
C LEU A 312 -20.55 0.30 -26.17
N SER A 313 -20.93 1.02 -25.10
CA SER A 313 -22.33 1.31 -24.81
C SER A 313 -23.01 2.10 -25.94
N ARG A 314 -24.32 1.90 -26.10
CA ARG A 314 -25.21 2.54 -27.09
C ARG A 314 -24.92 2.25 -28.56
N ARG A 315 -23.86 1.52 -28.90
CA ARG A 315 -23.61 1.04 -30.27
C ARG A 315 -24.76 0.15 -30.74
N LYS A 316 -25.38 0.46 -31.88
CA LYS A 316 -26.53 -0.30 -32.42
C LYS A 316 -26.14 -1.22 -33.57
N ASP A 317 -24.88 -1.16 -33.95
CA ASP A 317 -24.21 -1.83 -35.05
C ASP A 317 -23.03 -2.68 -34.56
N LEU A 318 -23.02 -3.12 -33.30
CA LEU A 318 -22.00 -4.04 -32.80
C LEU A 318 -21.96 -5.31 -33.63
N THR A 319 -20.75 -5.70 -34.02
CA THR A 319 -20.43 -6.92 -34.74
C THR A 319 -19.32 -7.70 -34.04
N GLU A 320 -18.95 -8.87 -34.57
CA GLU A 320 -17.79 -9.62 -34.05
C GLU A 320 -16.48 -8.83 -34.25
N ASP A 321 -16.39 -8.01 -35.31
CA ASP A 321 -15.21 -7.22 -35.64
C ASP A 321 -14.87 -6.20 -34.53
N ASP A 322 -15.87 -5.62 -33.86
CA ASP A 322 -15.65 -4.71 -32.73
C ASP A 322 -14.91 -5.40 -31.55
N PHE A 323 -15.15 -6.69 -31.34
CA PHE A 323 -14.45 -7.46 -30.31
C PHE A 323 -13.06 -7.91 -30.79
N ASP A 324 -12.88 -8.14 -32.09
CA ASP A 324 -11.56 -8.45 -32.67
C ASP A 324 -10.60 -7.25 -32.57
N ILE A 325 -11.10 -6.00 -32.60
CA ILE A 325 -10.29 -4.80 -32.35
C ILE A 325 -9.69 -4.82 -30.94
N LEU A 326 -10.44 -5.31 -29.95
CA LEU A 326 -10.00 -5.37 -28.55
C LEU A 326 -9.07 -6.55 -28.23
N LYS A 327 -8.83 -7.45 -29.19
CA LYS A 327 -8.08 -8.69 -28.98
C LYS A 327 -6.62 -8.50 -28.56
N GLU A 328 -6.02 -7.35 -28.88
CA GLU A 328 -4.66 -7.03 -28.44
C GLU A 328 -4.62 -6.61 -26.96
N VAL A 329 -5.76 -6.21 -26.38
CA VAL A 329 -5.85 -5.67 -25.02
C VAL A 329 -6.89 -6.38 -24.15
N ASP A 330 -7.48 -7.48 -24.64
CA ASP A 330 -8.58 -8.20 -23.99
C ASP A 330 -8.21 -8.76 -22.60
N ASP A 331 -6.96 -9.20 -22.43
CA ASP A 331 -6.40 -9.66 -21.17
C ASP A 331 -6.16 -8.50 -20.17
N HIS A 332 -6.19 -7.24 -20.61
CA HIS A 332 -6.05 -6.06 -19.74
C HIS A 332 -7.42 -5.48 -19.33
N VAL A 333 -8.50 -5.79 -20.04
CA VAL A 333 -9.82 -5.21 -19.78
C VAL A 333 -10.49 -5.87 -18.57
N VAL A 334 -10.71 -5.07 -17.53
CA VAL A 334 -11.35 -5.48 -16.27
C VAL A 334 -12.75 -4.93 -16.09
N GLU A 335 -13.10 -3.86 -16.82
CA GLU A 335 -14.47 -3.34 -16.90
C GLU A 335 -14.91 -3.23 -18.37
N LEU A 336 -16.05 -3.83 -18.70
CA LEU A 336 -16.61 -3.78 -20.05
C LEU A 336 -18.05 -3.26 -20.01
N ASN A 337 -18.28 -2.17 -20.73
CA ASN A 337 -19.59 -1.53 -20.82
C ASN A 337 -20.22 -1.73 -22.21
N LEU A 338 -21.30 -2.51 -22.26
CA LEU A 338 -22.12 -2.82 -23.44
C LEU A 338 -23.57 -2.33 -23.27
N ALA A 339 -23.82 -1.45 -22.30
CA ALA A 339 -25.16 -0.96 -21.97
C ALA A 339 -25.84 -0.29 -23.17
N HIS A 340 -27.15 -0.45 -23.30
CA HIS A 340 -27.99 0.11 -24.37
C HIS A 340 -27.51 -0.22 -25.80
N SER A 341 -26.67 -1.23 -25.98
CA SER A 341 -26.19 -1.63 -27.31
C SER A 341 -27.13 -2.65 -27.98
N ASN A 342 -26.81 -3.08 -29.20
CA ASN A 342 -27.45 -4.25 -29.85
C ASN A 342 -26.82 -5.60 -29.42
N PHE A 343 -26.05 -5.65 -28.32
CA PHE A 343 -25.44 -6.89 -27.84
C PHE A 343 -26.50 -7.97 -27.59
N ASP A 344 -26.34 -9.13 -28.21
CA ASP A 344 -27.32 -10.21 -28.25
C ASP A 344 -26.71 -11.59 -27.88
N ASP A 345 -27.52 -12.64 -27.97
CA ASP A 345 -27.10 -14.00 -27.67
C ASP A 345 -26.03 -14.58 -28.63
N ASN A 346 -25.81 -13.95 -29.79
CA ASN A 346 -24.78 -14.36 -30.75
C ASN A 346 -23.43 -13.75 -30.41
N LEU A 347 -23.42 -12.48 -29.98
CA LEU A 347 -22.24 -11.76 -29.54
C LEU A 347 -21.74 -12.20 -28.15
N ALA A 348 -22.59 -12.85 -27.35
CA ALA A 348 -22.23 -13.40 -26.03
C ALA A 348 -20.93 -14.24 -26.02
N LYS A 349 -20.65 -14.97 -27.10
CA LYS A 349 -19.42 -15.80 -27.24
C LYS A 349 -18.12 -14.98 -27.26
N GLN A 350 -18.19 -13.71 -27.66
CA GLN A 350 -17.02 -12.83 -27.77
C GLN A 350 -16.46 -12.47 -26.41
N LEU A 351 -17.25 -12.57 -25.34
CA LEU A 351 -16.78 -12.29 -23.99
C LEU A 351 -15.72 -13.28 -23.49
N LYS A 352 -15.48 -14.39 -24.23
CA LYS A 352 -14.49 -15.43 -23.87
C LYS A 352 -13.05 -14.93 -23.84
N SER A 353 -12.72 -13.91 -24.63
CA SER A 353 -11.38 -13.32 -24.65
C SER A 353 -11.04 -12.55 -23.37
N PHE A 354 -12.04 -11.93 -22.73
CA PHE A 354 -11.85 -11.03 -21.59
C PHE A 354 -11.74 -11.78 -20.26
N LYS A 355 -10.61 -12.47 -20.05
CA LYS A 355 -10.41 -13.41 -18.93
C LYS A 355 -10.45 -12.73 -17.56
N HIS A 356 -10.16 -11.43 -17.49
CA HIS A 356 -9.96 -10.66 -16.27
C HIS A 356 -11.13 -9.71 -15.93
N LEU A 357 -12.30 -9.87 -16.56
CA LEU A 357 -13.47 -9.04 -16.26
C LEU A 357 -13.87 -9.15 -14.78
N THR A 358 -13.88 -8.00 -14.12
CA THR A 358 -14.42 -7.80 -12.77
C THR A 358 -15.78 -7.12 -12.82
N LYS A 359 -16.08 -6.36 -13.88
CA LYS A 359 -17.35 -5.67 -14.05
C LYS A 359 -17.87 -5.74 -15.48
N LEU A 360 -19.12 -6.12 -15.63
CA LEU A 360 -19.79 -6.25 -16.94
C LEU A 360 -21.15 -5.56 -16.92
N GLN A 361 -21.36 -4.62 -17.84
CA GLN A 361 -22.59 -3.85 -17.95
C GLN A 361 -23.32 -4.18 -19.25
N LEU A 362 -24.54 -4.70 -19.15
CA LEU A 362 -25.35 -5.20 -20.26
C LEU A 362 -26.79 -4.66 -20.24
N GLN A 363 -27.09 -3.67 -19.38
CA GLN A 363 -28.45 -3.16 -19.24
C GLN A 363 -29.02 -2.67 -20.57
N TYR A 364 -30.30 -2.94 -20.82
CA TYR A 364 -30.99 -2.61 -22.08
C TYR A 364 -30.31 -3.13 -23.35
N SER A 365 -29.59 -4.25 -23.26
CA SER A 365 -29.13 -5.03 -24.42
C SER A 365 -30.21 -6.03 -24.88
N ALA A 366 -29.99 -6.66 -26.03
CA ALA A 366 -30.86 -7.70 -26.59
C ALA A 366 -30.59 -9.10 -26.01
N LEU A 367 -29.81 -9.19 -24.93
CA LEU A 367 -29.43 -10.46 -24.30
C LEU A 367 -30.62 -11.16 -23.66
N THR A 368 -30.69 -12.48 -23.81
CA THR A 368 -31.70 -13.37 -23.21
C THR A 368 -31.06 -14.46 -22.33
N ASP A 369 -31.89 -15.32 -21.74
CA ASP A 369 -31.44 -16.49 -21.00
C ASP A 369 -30.50 -17.40 -21.80
N GLU A 370 -30.68 -17.50 -23.13
CA GLU A 370 -29.84 -18.33 -23.98
C GLU A 370 -28.44 -17.73 -24.19
N GLY A 371 -28.33 -16.40 -24.31
CA GLY A 371 -27.05 -15.70 -24.35
C GLY A 371 -26.27 -15.85 -23.04
N LEU A 372 -26.96 -15.76 -21.90
CA LEU A 372 -26.35 -15.97 -20.59
C LEU A 372 -25.74 -17.37 -20.40
N LYS A 373 -26.39 -18.41 -20.94
CA LYS A 373 -25.82 -19.77 -20.93
C LYS A 373 -24.55 -19.90 -21.76
N LYS A 374 -24.39 -19.04 -22.78
CA LYS A 374 -23.22 -19.00 -23.66
C LYS A 374 -22.09 -18.13 -23.11
N LEU A 375 -22.34 -17.36 -22.03
CA LEU A 375 -21.26 -16.60 -21.40
C LEU A 375 -20.14 -17.54 -20.94
N PRO A 376 -18.88 -17.16 -21.15
CA PRO A 376 -17.75 -17.90 -20.59
C PRO A 376 -17.81 -17.88 -19.06
N LYS A 377 -17.02 -18.76 -18.43
CA LYS A 377 -16.82 -18.71 -16.98
C LYS A 377 -15.97 -17.49 -16.62
N LEU A 378 -16.61 -16.38 -16.30
CA LEU A 378 -15.97 -15.15 -15.84
C LEU A 378 -15.62 -15.27 -14.36
N VAL A 379 -14.52 -15.96 -14.06
CA VAL A 379 -14.14 -16.31 -12.67
C VAL A 379 -13.79 -15.11 -11.81
N HIS A 380 -13.43 -13.97 -12.40
CA HIS A 380 -13.09 -12.74 -11.69
C HIS A 380 -14.25 -11.75 -11.60
N LEU A 381 -15.43 -12.08 -12.15
CA LEU A 381 -16.55 -11.14 -12.22
C LEU A 381 -17.14 -10.90 -10.83
N GLU A 382 -17.12 -9.64 -10.40
CA GLU A 382 -17.63 -9.17 -9.12
C GLU A 382 -18.96 -8.43 -9.29
N SER A 383 -19.17 -7.75 -10.42
CA SER A 383 -20.37 -6.97 -10.69
C SER A 383 -20.95 -7.25 -12.10
N LEU A 384 -22.25 -7.53 -12.16
CA LEU A 384 -22.99 -7.81 -13.40
C LEU A 384 -24.30 -7.02 -13.46
N ASN A 385 -24.45 -6.19 -14.50
CA ASN A 385 -25.69 -5.44 -14.72
C ASN A 385 -26.49 -5.99 -15.91
N LEU A 386 -27.70 -6.49 -15.63
CA LEU A 386 -28.64 -7.09 -16.58
C LEU A 386 -29.99 -6.34 -16.59
N PHE A 387 -30.07 -5.16 -15.98
CA PHE A 387 -31.32 -4.42 -15.86
C PHE A 387 -31.93 -4.10 -17.24
N GLY A 388 -33.24 -4.28 -17.43
CA GLY A 388 -33.90 -4.01 -18.70
C GLY A 388 -33.51 -4.93 -19.87
N THR A 389 -32.87 -6.08 -19.61
CA THR A 389 -32.64 -7.14 -20.62
C THR A 389 -33.84 -8.10 -20.69
N SER A 390 -33.86 -9.01 -21.67
CA SER A 390 -34.95 -10.00 -21.85
C SER A 390 -34.71 -11.31 -21.09
N VAL A 391 -34.01 -11.24 -19.96
CA VAL A 391 -33.68 -12.40 -19.11
C VAL A 391 -34.82 -12.68 -18.14
N SER A 392 -35.03 -13.96 -17.81
CA SER A 392 -36.05 -14.40 -16.85
C SER A 392 -35.41 -14.86 -15.53
N GLU A 393 -36.23 -15.24 -14.55
CA GLU A 393 -35.80 -15.85 -13.28
C GLU A 393 -34.78 -17.00 -13.44
N ARG A 394 -34.78 -17.67 -14.60
CA ARG A 394 -33.83 -18.75 -14.93
C ARG A 394 -32.37 -18.29 -14.92
N VAL A 395 -32.09 -16.99 -15.06
CA VAL A 395 -30.75 -16.40 -14.93
C VAL A 395 -30.09 -16.72 -13.59
N VAL A 396 -30.88 -16.81 -12.51
CA VAL A 396 -30.37 -16.98 -11.14
C VAL A 396 -29.51 -18.23 -11.00
N GLY A 397 -29.90 -19.33 -11.66
CA GLY A 397 -29.13 -20.57 -11.65
C GLY A 397 -27.77 -20.51 -12.35
N ASN A 398 -27.52 -19.48 -13.16
CA ASN A 398 -26.22 -19.25 -13.80
C ASN A 398 -25.36 -18.27 -12.99
N ILE A 399 -25.94 -17.16 -12.49
CA ILE A 399 -25.20 -16.15 -11.73
C ILE A 399 -24.74 -16.66 -10.36
N THR A 400 -25.49 -17.55 -9.70
CA THR A 400 -25.07 -18.16 -8.43
C THR A 400 -23.91 -19.15 -8.56
N LYS A 401 -23.53 -19.53 -9.79
CA LYS A 401 -22.36 -20.38 -10.07
C LYS A 401 -21.08 -19.58 -10.32
N MET A 402 -21.16 -18.24 -10.35
CA MET A 402 -20.00 -17.37 -10.52
C MET A 402 -19.34 -17.15 -9.15
N PRO A 403 -18.08 -17.57 -8.95
CA PRO A 403 -17.49 -17.71 -7.62
C PRO A 403 -17.20 -16.40 -6.89
N ASN A 404 -17.00 -15.30 -7.63
CA ASN A 404 -16.64 -14.00 -7.08
C ASN A 404 -17.73 -12.93 -7.28
N LEU A 405 -18.89 -13.30 -7.82
CA LEU A 405 -19.95 -12.35 -8.11
C LEU A 405 -20.60 -11.89 -6.81
N ARG A 406 -20.67 -10.58 -6.61
CA ARG A 406 -21.21 -9.94 -5.40
C ARG A 406 -22.39 -9.04 -5.70
N ASP A 407 -22.36 -8.33 -6.82
CA ASP A 407 -23.38 -7.34 -7.16
C ASP A 407 -24.07 -7.67 -8.48
N VAL A 408 -25.39 -7.82 -8.42
CA VAL A 408 -26.23 -8.06 -9.59
C VAL A 408 -27.33 -7.02 -9.67
N TYR A 409 -27.46 -6.40 -10.84
CA TYR A 409 -28.55 -5.46 -11.14
C TYR A 409 -29.53 -6.14 -12.09
N LEU A 410 -30.75 -6.34 -11.64
CA LEU A 410 -31.83 -7.00 -12.37
C LEU A 410 -33.15 -6.35 -11.98
N ASP A 411 -34.12 -6.38 -12.89
CA ASP A 411 -35.47 -5.92 -12.57
C ASP A 411 -36.10 -6.86 -11.52
N PRO A 412 -36.46 -6.38 -10.31
CA PRO A 412 -37.02 -7.22 -9.26
C PRO A 412 -38.28 -7.97 -9.66
N THR A 413 -39.04 -7.46 -10.64
CA THR A 413 -40.27 -8.09 -11.13
C THR A 413 -40.01 -9.37 -11.92
N THR A 414 -38.76 -9.60 -12.35
CA THR A 414 -38.35 -10.80 -13.08
C THR A 414 -38.08 -12.00 -12.18
N LEU A 415 -38.11 -11.85 -10.84
CA LEU A 415 -37.71 -12.87 -9.88
C LEU A 415 -38.87 -13.29 -8.96
N SER A 416 -38.99 -14.59 -8.69
CA SER A 416 -39.85 -15.09 -7.61
C SER A 416 -39.12 -15.06 -6.24
N ASN A 417 -39.87 -15.18 -5.15
CA ASN A 417 -39.32 -15.24 -3.78
C ASN A 417 -38.25 -16.33 -3.60
N LYS A 418 -38.33 -17.42 -4.36
CA LYS A 418 -37.36 -18.52 -4.29
C LYS A 418 -35.99 -18.09 -4.82
N GLU A 419 -35.97 -17.35 -5.92
CA GLU A 419 -34.76 -16.84 -6.56
C GLU A 419 -34.10 -15.75 -5.71
N PHE A 420 -34.88 -14.86 -5.11
CA PHE A 420 -34.38 -13.91 -4.10
C PHE A 420 -33.65 -14.63 -2.96
N ALA A 421 -34.25 -15.69 -2.41
CA ALA A 421 -33.62 -16.48 -1.36
C ALA A 421 -32.33 -17.17 -1.83
N SER A 422 -32.28 -17.65 -3.09
CA SER A 422 -31.07 -18.25 -3.66
C SER A 422 -29.93 -17.26 -3.85
N LEU A 423 -30.22 -16.02 -4.23
CA LEU A 423 -29.21 -14.96 -4.36
C LEU A 423 -28.62 -14.57 -3.00
N HIS A 424 -29.51 -14.37 -2.02
CA HIS A 424 -29.10 -14.07 -0.64
C HIS A 424 -28.26 -15.21 -0.03
N ALA A 425 -28.66 -16.47 -0.24
CA ALA A 425 -27.88 -17.63 0.23
C ALA A 425 -26.49 -17.72 -0.42
N SER A 426 -26.33 -17.17 -1.62
CA SER A 426 -25.06 -17.10 -2.34
C SER A 426 -24.26 -15.83 -2.01
N GLN A 427 -24.69 -15.02 -1.05
CA GLN A 427 -24.09 -13.73 -0.66
C GLN A 427 -24.04 -12.70 -1.81
N ILE A 428 -24.97 -12.81 -2.77
CA ILE A 428 -25.10 -11.85 -3.89
C ILE A 428 -26.11 -10.78 -3.53
N SER A 429 -25.68 -9.52 -3.59
CA SER A 429 -26.52 -8.34 -3.45
C SER A 429 -27.28 -8.08 -4.74
N LEU A 430 -28.61 -8.01 -4.62
CA LEU A 430 -29.50 -7.69 -5.73
C LEU A 430 -29.92 -6.22 -5.66
N HIS A 431 -29.74 -5.52 -6.77
CA HIS A 431 -30.07 -4.11 -6.93
C HIS A 431 -31.24 -3.95 -7.90
N GLY A 432 -32.35 -3.43 -7.40
CA GLY A 432 -33.67 -3.45 -8.05
C GLY A 432 -34.17 -2.15 -8.67
N LYS A 433 -33.31 -1.15 -8.80
CA LYS A 433 -33.65 0.16 -9.37
C LYS A 433 -32.77 0.43 -10.58
N GLU A 434 -33.33 1.08 -11.59
CA GLU A 434 -32.51 1.92 -12.46
C GLU A 434 -31.76 2.89 -11.55
N LEU A 435 -30.45 2.97 -11.76
CA LEU A 435 -29.62 3.91 -11.06
C LEU A 435 -29.80 5.30 -11.69
N ASP A 436 -31.01 5.87 -11.60
CA ASP A 436 -31.33 7.23 -12.05
C ASP A 436 -30.62 8.30 -11.21
N SER A 437 -30.12 7.95 -10.02
CA SER A 437 -29.22 8.80 -9.24
C SER A 437 -27.74 8.58 -9.54
N LEU A 438 -27.39 7.72 -10.52
CA LEU A 438 -26.04 7.63 -11.10
C LEU A 438 -26.01 7.95 -12.60
N PHE A 439 -27.14 8.13 -13.29
CA PHE A 439 -27.17 8.51 -14.71
C PHE A 439 -28.38 9.39 -15.05
N ALA A 440 -28.27 10.70 -14.84
CA ALA A 440 -29.07 11.67 -15.58
C ALA A 440 -28.75 11.55 -17.09
N SER A 441 -29.73 11.83 -17.96
CA SER A 441 -29.68 11.74 -19.42
C SER A 441 -28.29 12.01 -19.97
N SER A 442 -27.63 11.03 -20.60
CA SER A 442 -26.20 11.03 -20.98
C SER A 442 -25.57 12.43 -20.91
N VAL A 443 -25.11 12.80 -19.71
CA VAL A 443 -24.52 14.10 -19.44
C VAL A 443 -23.11 14.03 -19.96
N LEU A 444 -22.72 14.95 -20.83
CA LEU A 444 -21.33 15.00 -21.29
C LEU A 444 -20.41 15.17 -20.08
N THR A 445 -19.24 14.56 -20.12
CA THR A 445 -18.24 14.79 -19.08
C THR A 445 -17.75 16.24 -19.19
N PRO A 446 -17.63 16.99 -18.08
CA PRO A 446 -17.08 18.33 -18.11
C PRO A 446 -15.68 18.32 -18.75
N PRO A 447 -15.38 19.25 -19.67
CA PRO A 447 -14.06 19.34 -20.27
C PRO A 447 -13.01 19.76 -19.22
N ILE A 448 -11.76 19.34 -19.38
CA ILE A 448 -10.68 19.60 -18.41
C ILE A 448 -9.95 20.89 -18.80
N ILE A 449 -9.87 21.85 -17.88
CA ILE A 449 -9.15 23.12 -18.08
C ILE A 449 -7.69 22.96 -17.65
N VAL A 450 -6.79 22.89 -18.63
CA VAL A 450 -5.35 22.67 -18.48
C VAL A 450 -4.57 23.97 -18.58
N ALA A 451 -3.62 24.15 -17.67
CA ALA A 451 -2.69 25.27 -17.61
C ALA A 451 -1.53 24.93 -16.66
N ASP A 452 -0.36 25.55 -16.87
CA ASP A 452 0.88 25.32 -16.08
C ASP A 452 0.81 25.78 -14.60
N GLY A 453 -0.34 26.30 -14.17
CA GLY A 453 -0.57 26.77 -12.80
C GLY A 453 -1.89 27.53 -12.70
N GLU A 454 -2.17 28.10 -11.52
CA GLU A 454 -3.37 28.93 -11.27
C GLU A 454 -3.02 30.41 -11.09
N ILE A 455 -1.73 30.72 -10.90
CA ILE A 455 -1.23 32.06 -10.64
C ILE A 455 -0.23 32.43 -11.74
N PHE A 456 -0.38 33.60 -12.35
CA PHE A 456 0.45 34.04 -13.47
C PHE A 456 0.77 35.54 -13.40
N ASN A 457 1.88 35.97 -14.01
CA ASN A 457 2.29 37.38 -13.99
C ASN A 457 1.74 38.18 -15.18
N ASP A 458 2.01 37.74 -16.42
CA ASP A 458 1.62 38.48 -17.64
C ASP A 458 0.39 37.86 -18.32
N SER A 459 0.52 36.61 -18.71
CA SER A 459 -0.53 35.78 -19.27
C SER A 459 -0.28 34.31 -18.99
N ILE A 460 -1.33 33.50 -19.00
CA ILE A 460 -1.25 32.04 -18.91
C ILE A 460 -1.95 31.41 -20.11
N LEU A 461 -1.34 30.38 -20.69
CA LEU A 461 -1.94 29.61 -21.77
C LEU A 461 -2.99 28.66 -21.18
N ILE A 462 -4.23 28.80 -21.63
CA ILE A 462 -5.34 27.93 -21.26
C ILE A 462 -5.60 26.98 -22.43
N THR A 463 -5.59 25.70 -22.14
CA THR A 463 -6.03 24.64 -23.05
C THR A 463 -7.23 23.95 -22.43
N ILE A 464 -8.26 23.66 -23.22
CA ILE A 464 -9.44 22.94 -22.76
C ILE A 464 -9.48 21.60 -23.49
N ASN A 465 -9.34 20.53 -22.73
CA ASN A 465 -9.36 19.16 -23.25
C ASN A 465 -10.76 18.59 -23.10
N ASN A 466 -11.38 18.25 -24.22
CA ASN A 466 -12.68 17.61 -24.23
C ASN A 466 -12.51 16.10 -24.35
N VAL A 467 -13.33 15.35 -23.62
CA VAL A 467 -13.28 13.88 -23.60
C VAL A 467 -14.04 13.28 -24.80
N PHE A 468 -14.95 14.05 -25.41
CA PHE A 468 -15.78 13.60 -26.54
C PHE A 468 -15.48 14.42 -27.81
N GLU A 469 -14.84 13.79 -28.80
CA GLU A 469 -14.41 14.44 -30.05
C GLU A 469 -15.57 15.07 -30.85
N ASP A 470 -16.75 14.46 -30.85
CA ASP A 470 -17.94 14.94 -31.57
C ASP A 470 -18.75 16.01 -30.83
N SER A 471 -18.26 16.52 -29.69
CA SER A 471 -18.97 17.52 -28.90
C SER A 471 -18.30 18.88 -28.98
N LYS A 472 -19.13 19.92 -29.06
CA LYS A 472 -18.66 21.30 -29.04
C LYS A 472 -18.32 21.69 -27.61
N THR A 473 -17.16 22.29 -27.42
CA THR A 473 -16.77 22.87 -26.13
C THR A 473 -17.07 24.36 -26.15
N PHE A 474 -17.77 24.82 -25.13
CA PHE A 474 -18.02 26.22 -24.88
C PHE A 474 -17.31 26.62 -23.60
N TYR A 475 -16.79 27.84 -23.56
CA TYR A 475 -16.17 28.39 -22.37
C TYR A 475 -16.60 29.82 -22.15
N ARG A 476 -16.53 30.25 -20.90
CA ARG A 476 -16.76 31.63 -20.49
C ARG A 476 -15.73 32.05 -19.48
N ILE A 477 -15.40 33.33 -19.49
CA ILE A 477 -14.50 33.94 -18.52
C ILE A 477 -15.35 34.79 -17.57
N GLU A 478 -15.60 34.27 -16.38
CA GLU A 478 -16.42 34.95 -15.36
C GLU A 478 -15.54 35.92 -14.57
N ARG A 479 -15.96 37.18 -14.53
CA ARG A 479 -15.31 38.26 -13.77
C ARG A 479 -16.37 38.97 -12.93
N PRO A 480 -16.08 39.32 -11.67
CA PRO A 480 -17.00 40.14 -10.88
C PRO A 480 -17.35 41.44 -11.63
N GLN A 481 -18.65 41.76 -11.72
CA GLN A 481 -19.18 43.04 -12.25
C GLN A 481 -19.04 43.29 -13.77
N LYS A 482 -18.80 42.26 -14.59
CA LYS A 482 -18.83 42.38 -16.06
C LYS A 482 -19.76 41.34 -16.69
N ASP A 483 -20.38 41.71 -17.81
CA ASP A 483 -21.15 40.76 -18.63
C ASP A 483 -20.26 39.59 -19.03
N THR A 484 -20.76 38.38 -18.76
CA THR A 484 -20.06 37.14 -19.05
C THR A 484 -20.44 36.70 -20.46
N LEU A 485 -19.49 36.79 -21.39
CA LEU A 485 -19.66 36.30 -22.76
C LEU A 485 -19.22 34.84 -22.84
N GLU A 486 -20.00 34.05 -23.56
CA GLU A 486 -19.73 32.65 -23.87
C GLU A 486 -19.10 32.55 -25.26
N PHE A 487 -18.10 31.68 -25.40
CA PHE A 487 -17.31 31.50 -26.61
C PHE A 487 -17.21 30.01 -26.96
N GLU A 488 -17.36 29.66 -28.23
CA GLU A 488 -17.01 28.33 -28.74
C GLU A 488 -15.47 28.19 -28.74
N TYR A 489 -14.97 27.07 -28.21
CA TYR A 489 -13.54 26.81 -28.09
C TYR A 489 -12.98 26.24 -29.40
N HIS A 490 -12.05 26.96 -30.04
CA HIS A 490 -11.41 26.56 -31.30
C HIS A 490 -9.90 26.28 -31.18
N GLY A 491 -9.35 26.39 -29.97
CA GLY A 491 -7.92 26.24 -29.71
C GLY A 491 -7.46 26.99 -28.48
N SER A 492 -6.24 26.71 -28.04
CA SER A 492 -5.66 27.31 -26.83
C SER A 492 -5.65 28.83 -26.90
N PHE A 493 -5.89 29.50 -25.76
CA PHE A 493 -5.91 30.96 -25.68
C PHE A 493 -5.16 31.47 -24.45
N TYR A 494 -4.71 32.73 -24.50
CA TYR A 494 -4.03 33.36 -23.38
C TYR A 494 -4.99 34.15 -22.50
N LEU A 495 -5.04 33.80 -21.21
CA LEU A 495 -5.72 34.60 -20.19
C LEU A 495 -4.75 35.66 -19.66
N LYS A 496 -5.11 36.95 -19.77
CA LYS A 496 -4.25 38.11 -19.41
C LYS A 496 -4.62 38.82 -18.11
N GLN A 497 -5.74 38.43 -17.50
CA GLN A 497 -6.32 39.06 -16.32
C GLN A 497 -7.04 37.99 -15.49
N SER A 498 -7.07 38.15 -14.16
CA SER A 498 -7.70 37.21 -13.22
C SER A 498 -9.17 36.92 -13.54
N GLY A 499 -9.65 35.69 -13.35
CA GLY A 499 -11.05 35.31 -13.56
C GLY A 499 -11.24 33.81 -13.51
N PHE A 500 -12.50 33.38 -13.42
CA PHE A 500 -12.82 31.97 -13.57
C PHE A 500 -12.94 31.65 -15.04
N VAL A 501 -12.28 30.58 -15.47
CA VAL A 501 -12.62 29.93 -16.73
C VAL A 501 -13.60 28.83 -16.36
N ALA A 502 -14.81 28.92 -16.91
CA ALA A 502 -15.79 27.85 -16.84
C ALA A 502 -15.98 27.27 -18.24
N ALA A 503 -15.98 25.95 -18.38
CA ALA A 503 -16.09 25.28 -19.67
C ALA A 503 -17.06 24.10 -19.57
N TYR A 504 -17.89 23.92 -20.60
CA TYR A 504 -18.81 22.81 -20.70
C TYR A 504 -18.83 22.26 -22.12
N ALA A 505 -19.18 20.99 -22.25
CA ALA A 505 -19.35 20.33 -23.53
C ALA A 505 -20.85 20.24 -23.86
N ALA A 506 -21.20 20.44 -25.12
CA ALA A 506 -22.54 20.27 -25.64
C ALA A 506 -22.53 19.48 -26.95
N LYS A 507 -23.53 18.60 -27.11
CA LYS A 507 -23.75 17.80 -28.32
C LYS A 507 -25.26 17.70 -28.54
N GLU A 508 -25.68 17.79 -29.79
CA GLU A 508 -27.10 17.70 -30.15
C GLU A 508 -27.69 16.36 -29.69
N GLY A 509 -28.85 16.39 -29.04
CA GLY A 509 -29.50 15.20 -28.46
C GLY A 509 -28.92 14.73 -27.11
N TRP A 510 -27.95 15.44 -26.53
CA TRP A 510 -27.35 15.15 -25.22
C TRP A 510 -27.60 16.30 -24.23
N GLN A 511 -27.67 15.98 -22.94
CA GLN A 511 -27.61 17.04 -21.93
C GLN A 511 -26.18 17.60 -21.90
N PRO A 512 -26.01 18.95 -21.93
CA PRO A 512 -24.71 19.56 -21.77
C PRO A 512 -24.04 19.10 -20.47
N SER A 513 -22.72 19.04 -20.47
CA SER A 513 -21.98 18.74 -19.24
C SER A 513 -22.29 19.78 -18.17
N ALA A 514 -22.14 19.41 -16.90
CA ALA A 514 -21.88 20.42 -15.89
C ALA A 514 -20.63 21.24 -16.30
N PRO A 515 -20.56 22.54 -16.00
CA PRO A 515 -19.36 23.30 -16.28
C PRO A 515 -18.22 22.86 -15.36
N SER A 516 -17.08 22.52 -15.93
CA SER A 516 -15.83 22.56 -15.19
C SER A 516 -15.49 24.03 -14.93
N ARG A 517 -14.88 24.31 -13.78
CA ARG A 517 -14.61 25.69 -13.38
C ARG A 517 -13.27 25.76 -12.66
N ARG A 518 -12.38 26.64 -13.13
CA ARG A 518 -11.06 26.86 -12.53
C ARG A 518 -10.78 28.36 -12.40
N MET A 519 -10.35 28.77 -11.22
CA MET A 519 -9.93 30.15 -10.96
C MET A 519 -8.50 30.34 -11.41
N PHE A 520 -8.23 31.44 -12.12
CA PHE A 520 -6.89 31.88 -12.43
C PHE A 520 -6.68 33.30 -11.92
N LEU A 521 -5.57 33.54 -11.23
CA LEU A 521 -5.24 34.84 -10.70
C LEU A 521 -3.98 35.39 -11.35
N LYS A 522 -4.11 36.60 -11.88
CA LYS A 522 -2.96 37.43 -12.18
C LYS A 522 -2.37 37.92 -10.86
N SER A 523 -1.08 37.70 -10.64
CA SER A 523 -0.30 38.31 -9.58
C SER A 523 0.38 39.56 -10.14
N GLY A 524 -0.24 40.72 -9.91
CA GLY A 524 0.26 42.01 -10.38
C GLY A 524 1.32 42.63 -9.48
N ALA A 525 1.35 42.25 -8.19
CA ALA A 525 2.27 42.81 -7.21
C ALA A 525 3.38 41.81 -6.81
N VAL A 526 4.62 42.28 -6.79
CA VAL A 526 5.77 41.50 -6.29
C VAL A 526 5.83 41.62 -4.78
N ILE A 527 5.67 40.49 -4.07
CA ILE A 527 5.74 40.41 -2.62
C ILE A 527 7.21 40.30 -2.20
N ALA A 528 7.66 41.19 -1.32
CA ALA A 528 8.99 41.13 -0.73
C ALA A 528 9.06 40.20 0.47
N ASN A 529 8.04 40.25 1.33
CA ASN A 529 7.97 39.42 2.53
C ASN A 529 6.53 39.23 3.00
N ALA A 530 6.31 38.21 3.83
CA ALA A 530 5.08 38.01 4.57
C ALA A 530 5.38 37.68 6.03
N SER A 531 4.42 37.97 6.90
CA SER A 531 4.45 37.60 8.32
C SER A 531 3.04 37.30 8.81
N TYR A 532 2.93 36.60 9.93
CA TYR A 532 1.67 36.35 10.61
C TYR A 532 1.78 36.70 12.10
N ALA A 533 0.70 37.17 12.71
CA ALA A 533 0.68 37.56 14.12
C ALA A 533 0.69 36.35 15.07
N VAL A 534 0.08 35.24 14.64
CA VAL A 534 0.00 33.99 15.38
C VAL A 534 0.67 32.91 14.52
N PRO A 535 1.54 32.06 15.09
CA PRO A 535 2.14 30.97 14.33
C PRO A 535 1.09 29.90 13.97
N PRO A 536 1.24 29.22 12.83
CA PRO A 536 0.39 28.08 12.48
C PRO A 536 0.59 26.94 13.49
N HIS A 537 -0.36 26.00 13.49
CA HIS A 537 -0.25 24.76 14.23
C HIS A 537 1.04 24.01 13.85
N LYS A 538 1.75 23.44 14.84
CA LYS A 538 3.09 22.85 14.65
C LYS A 538 3.15 21.80 13.53
N LYS A 539 2.10 20.97 13.43
CA LYS A 539 1.96 19.91 12.41
C LYS A 539 1.76 20.45 10.98
N TYR A 540 1.18 21.65 10.86
CA TYR A 540 0.76 22.25 9.58
C TYR A 540 1.43 23.61 9.42
N SER A 541 2.75 23.64 9.55
CA SER A 541 3.55 24.87 9.50
C SER A 541 4.11 25.20 8.12
N ALA A 542 4.02 24.27 7.17
CA ALA A 542 4.52 24.40 5.80
C ALA A 542 5.93 25.03 5.75
N ALA A 543 6.19 25.90 4.78
CA ALA A 543 7.40 26.71 4.70
C ALA A 543 7.30 28.01 5.54
N GLY A 544 6.43 28.05 6.56
CA GLY A 544 6.15 29.22 7.36
C GLY A 544 5.52 30.34 6.53
N ALA A 545 5.87 31.60 6.82
CA ALA A 545 5.26 32.75 6.14
C ALA A 545 5.52 32.78 4.63
N LYS A 546 6.57 32.08 4.16
CA LYS A 546 6.89 31.97 2.73
C LYS A 546 5.79 31.27 1.94
N THR A 547 5.09 30.31 2.54
CA THR A 547 3.97 29.61 1.91
C THR A 547 2.94 30.59 1.36
N LEU A 548 2.66 31.69 2.07
CA LEU A 548 1.65 32.67 1.66
C LEU A 548 1.94 33.41 0.33
N PHE A 549 3.13 33.26 -0.27
CA PHE A 549 3.49 33.97 -1.50
C PHE A 549 4.49 33.20 -2.40
N ASP A 550 4.64 31.88 -2.23
CA ASP A 550 5.59 31.09 -3.00
C ASP A 550 5.07 30.62 -4.37
N LYS A 551 3.83 30.97 -4.70
CA LYS A 551 3.11 30.61 -5.94
C LYS A 551 2.81 29.12 -6.07
N LYS A 552 2.87 28.36 -4.97
CA LYS A 552 2.54 26.94 -4.94
C LYS A 552 1.20 26.73 -4.24
N ARG A 553 0.24 26.21 -5.00
CA ARG A 553 -1.03 25.74 -4.45
C ARG A 553 -0.83 24.42 -3.72
N GLY A 554 -1.49 24.25 -2.58
CA GLY A 554 -1.53 22.96 -1.90
C GLY A 554 -2.38 21.94 -2.65
N THR A 555 -2.07 20.66 -2.49
CA THR A 555 -2.85 19.55 -3.05
C THR A 555 -4.05 19.23 -2.16
N ASP A 556 -4.91 18.31 -2.60
CA ASP A 556 -6.04 17.84 -1.81
C ASP A 556 -5.55 16.99 -0.61
N ASN A 557 -4.30 16.52 -0.66
CA ASN A 557 -3.61 15.98 0.50
C ASN A 557 -3.08 17.13 1.38
N PHE A 558 -3.82 17.44 2.45
CA PHE A 558 -3.49 18.56 3.34
C PHE A 558 -2.27 18.34 4.25
N VAL A 559 -1.65 17.15 4.22
CA VAL A 559 -0.34 16.89 4.88
C VAL A 559 0.85 16.97 3.91
N ASP A 560 0.65 17.45 2.68
CA ASP A 560 1.69 17.62 1.66
C ASP A 560 2.78 18.66 1.98
N GLY A 561 2.62 19.42 3.06
CA GLY A 561 3.55 20.45 3.50
C GLY A 561 3.36 21.81 2.82
N ASN A 562 2.29 22.01 2.05
CA ASN A 562 1.99 23.26 1.36
C ASN A 562 0.89 24.10 2.06
N TRP A 563 0.32 23.60 3.16
CA TRP A 563 -0.77 24.28 3.88
C TRP A 563 -0.35 24.81 5.25
N LEU A 564 -0.68 26.07 5.53
CA LEU A 564 -0.63 26.66 6.86
C LEU A 564 -1.95 26.39 7.60
N GLY A 565 -1.91 25.54 8.61
CA GLY A 565 -3.08 25.19 9.42
C GLY A 565 -3.19 26.03 10.69
N TYR A 566 -4.37 26.58 10.96
CA TYR A 566 -4.68 27.35 12.17
C TYR A 566 -5.83 26.70 12.92
N GLU A 567 -5.53 26.05 14.04
CA GLU A 567 -6.52 25.46 14.94
C GLU A 567 -7.06 26.50 15.91
N ARG A 568 -8.38 26.59 16.06
CA ARG A 568 -9.07 27.47 17.02
C ARG A 568 -8.54 28.92 17.02
N SER A 569 -8.06 29.36 15.86
CA SER A 569 -7.41 30.64 15.69
C SER A 569 -7.60 31.11 14.26
N HIS A 570 -7.49 32.43 14.08
CA HIS A 570 -7.57 33.08 12.78
C HIS A 570 -6.17 33.27 12.23
N LEU A 571 -6.03 33.25 10.90
CA LEU A 571 -4.83 33.78 10.27
C LEU A 571 -4.93 35.32 10.29
N LEU A 572 -3.90 35.99 10.78
CA LEU A 572 -3.70 37.43 10.60
C LEU A 572 -2.33 37.64 9.93
N ALA A 573 -2.33 37.73 8.61
CA ALA A 573 -1.13 37.89 7.80
C ALA A 573 -0.89 39.36 7.45
N THR A 574 0.37 39.78 7.39
CA THR A 574 0.81 41.04 6.78
C THR A 574 1.75 40.72 5.61
N ILE A 575 1.36 41.16 4.42
CA ILE A 575 2.09 41.03 3.17
C ILE A 575 2.74 42.37 2.86
N GLU A 576 4.06 42.37 2.68
CA GLU A 576 4.84 43.54 2.27
C GLU A 576 5.18 43.44 0.78
N LEU A 577 4.83 44.48 0.03
CA LEU A 577 5.14 44.58 -1.39
C LEU A 577 6.55 45.13 -1.58
N GLN A 578 7.27 44.68 -2.61
CA GLN A 578 8.63 45.13 -2.91
C GLN A 578 8.70 46.65 -3.08
N GLN A 579 7.72 47.22 -3.76
CA GLN A 579 7.54 48.67 -3.93
C GLN A 579 6.06 49.07 -3.77
N PRO A 580 5.76 50.33 -3.42
CA PRO A 580 4.38 50.81 -3.37
C PRO A 580 3.67 50.61 -4.70
N THR A 581 2.67 49.73 -4.72
CA THR A 581 1.99 49.26 -5.94
C THR A 581 0.51 49.59 -5.85
N GLU A 582 -0.09 50.01 -6.97
CA GLU A 582 -1.55 50.16 -7.06
C GLU A 582 -2.18 48.76 -7.17
N ILE A 583 -2.97 48.40 -6.17
CA ILE A 583 -3.64 47.10 -6.08
C ILE A 583 -5.15 47.29 -5.92
N SER A 584 -5.92 46.30 -6.31
CA SER A 584 -7.39 46.30 -6.32
C SER A 584 -8.01 45.00 -5.82
N SER A 585 -7.22 43.95 -5.59
CA SER A 585 -7.72 42.75 -4.95
C SER A 585 -6.65 42.00 -4.15
N VAL A 586 -7.14 41.22 -3.18
CA VAL A 586 -6.36 40.25 -2.43
C VAL A 586 -7.12 38.94 -2.48
N ALA A 587 -6.46 37.86 -2.86
CA ALA A 587 -7.06 36.54 -2.88
C ALA A 587 -6.37 35.61 -1.89
N VAL A 588 -7.16 34.70 -1.30
CA VAL A 588 -6.69 33.73 -0.32
C VAL A 588 -7.05 32.33 -0.79
N GLY A 589 -6.05 31.48 -0.95
CA GLY A 589 -6.24 30.06 -1.22
C GLY A 589 -6.50 29.32 0.09
N TYR A 590 -7.48 28.43 0.08
CA TYR A 590 -7.87 27.68 1.26
C TYR A 590 -8.40 26.29 0.92
N LEU A 591 -8.40 25.40 1.91
CA LEU A 591 -8.96 24.06 1.83
C LEU A 591 -10.19 23.93 2.72
N SER A 592 -11.17 23.14 2.28
CA SER A 592 -12.26 22.63 3.09
C SER A 592 -12.23 21.10 3.05
N ALA A 593 -12.21 20.47 4.21
CA ALA A 593 -12.29 19.02 4.39
C ALA A 593 -12.98 18.77 5.73
N ALA A 594 -14.32 18.85 5.73
CA ALA A 594 -15.13 18.87 6.95
C ALA A 594 -14.86 17.65 7.83
N ASP A 595 -14.77 16.45 7.24
CA ASP A 595 -14.45 15.20 7.95
C ASP A 595 -13.09 15.22 8.66
N SER A 596 -12.19 16.10 8.23
CA SER A 596 -10.88 16.34 8.84
C SER A 596 -10.84 17.60 9.71
N TRP A 597 -12.00 18.10 10.16
CA TRP A 597 -12.12 19.30 11.00
C TRP A 597 -11.60 20.59 10.34
N ILE A 598 -11.37 20.58 9.02
CA ILE A 598 -10.88 21.72 8.24
C ILE A 598 -12.06 22.37 7.53
N PHE A 599 -12.31 23.64 7.82
CA PHE A 599 -13.49 24.33 7.30
C PHE A 599 -13.12 25.52 6.43
N SER A 600 -14.04 25.91 5.55
CA SER A 600 -13.91 27.14 4.79
C SER A 600 -13.91 28.35 5.74
N PRO A 601 -13.18 29.44 5.42
CA PRO A 601 -13.24 30.68 6.18
C PRO A 601 -14.67 31.23 6.27
N VAL A 602 -15.03 31.77 7.43
CA VAL A 602 -16.33 32.42 7.69
C VAL A 602 -16.30 33.94 7.50
N GLY A 603 -15.14 34.48 7.13
CA GLY A 603 -15.02 35.91 6.84
C GLY A 603 -13.59 36.35 6.54
N TYR A 604 -13.48 37.56 5.99
CA TYR A 604 -12.22 38.20 5.67
C TYR A 604 -12.24 39.67 6.06
N LYS A 605 -11.11 40.17 6.58
CA LYS A 605 -10.91 41.60 6.84
C LYS A 605 -9.59 42.05 6.24
N VAL A 606 -9.62 43.12 5.46
CA VAL A 606 -8.45 43.64 4.73
C VAL A 606 -8.16 45.07 5.19
N TRP A 607 -6.89 45.33 5.47
CA TRP A 607 -6.34 46.66 5.76
C TRP A 607 -5.16 46.95 4.83
N GLY A 608 -4.99 48.20 4.44
CA GLY A 608 -3.85 48.65 3.65
C GLY A 608 -3.01 49.68 4.39
N SER A 609 -1.72 49.67 4.12
CA SER A 609 -0.77 50.67 4.60
C SER A 609 0.07 51.22 3.45
N VAL A 610 0.23 52.55 3.42
CA VAL A 610 1.08 53.25 2.45
C VAL A 610 2.54 53.33 2.91
N ASP A 611 2.78 53.25 4.21
CA ASP A 611 4.09 53.42 4.87
C ASP A 611 4.61 52.11 5.51
N GLY A 612 3.81 51.03 5.47
CA GLY A 612 4.10 49.73 6.08
C GLY A 612 3.83 49.66 7.58
N GLN A 613 3.44 50.77 8.23
CA GLN A 613 3.28 50.87 9.69
C GLN A 613 1.84 51.14 10.09
N HIS A 614 1.18 52.12 9.46
CA HIS A 614 -0.18 52.52 9.80
C HIS A 614 -1.17 51.85 8.83
N PHE A 615 -2.04 51.00 9.37
CA PHE A 615 -3.01 50.23 8.60
C PHE A 615 -4.40 50.86 8.68
N LYS A 616 -4.98 51.18 7.53
CA LYS A 616 -6.38 51.63 7.39
C LYS A 616 -7.24 50.49 6.89
N HIS A 617 -8.42 50.33 7.47
CA HIS A 617 -9.39 49.33 7.04
C HIS A 617 -9.85 49.62 5.60
N ILE A 618 -9.95 48.57 4.78
CA ILE A 618 -10.37 48.65 3.38
C ILE A 618 -11.71 47.94 3.21
N LYS A 619 -11.83 46.70 3.69
CA LYS A 619 -13.01 45.88 3.44
C LYS A 619 -13.20 44.79 4.50
N THR A 620 -14.45 44.48 4.78
CA THR A 620 -14.89 43.30 5.54
C THR A 620 -15.84 42.49 4.67
N ILE A 621 -15.70 41.18 4.68
CA ILE A 621 -16.63 40.23 4.07
C ILE A 621 -16.98 39.21 5.13
N ASP A 622 -18.27 39.04 5.40
CA ASP A 622 -18.79 37.97 6.24
C ASP A 622 -19.38 36.89 5.33
N LEU A 623 -19.02 35.63 5.59
CA LEU A 623 -19.47 34.48 4.81
C LEU A 623 -20.49 33.67 5.62
N PRO A 624 -21.40 32.94 4.96
CA PRO A 624 -22.35 32.09 5.67
C PRO A 624 -21.63 31.00 6.47
N PRO A 625 -22.25 30.48 7.54
CA PRO A 625 -21.71 29.34 8.27
C PRO A 625 -21.49 28.13 7.36
N ASN A 626 -20.48 27.33 7.68
CA ASN A 626 -20.22 26.09 6.96
C ASN A 626 -21.40 25.12 7.08
N ALA A 627 -21.74 24.48 5.96
CA ALA A 627 -22.75 23.44 5.85
C ALA A 627 -22.08 22.05 5.68
N PRO A 628 -22.81 20.94 5.89
CA PRO A 628 -22.29 19.60 5.62
C PRO A 628 -21.83 19.46 4.16
N THR A 629 -20.57 19.09 3.96
CA THR A 629 -19.96 18.83 2.66
C THR A 629 -19.30 17.45 2.66
N THR A 630 -19.33 16.74 1.54
CA THR A 630 -18.62 15.46 1.35
C THR A 630 -17.35 15.66 0.52
N GLY A 631 -16.21 15.18 1.00
CA GLY A 631 -14.94 15.26 0.26
C GLY A 631 -14.10 16.49 0.56
N ILE A 632 -13.04 16.68 -0.24
CA ILE A 632 -12.04 17.73 -0.08
C ILE A 632 -12.22 18.76 -1.19
N GLU A 633 -12.29 20.04 -0.83
CA GLU A 633 -12.40 21.15 -1.78
C GLU A 633 -11.27 22.15 -1.60
N ARG A 634 -10.50 22.38 -2.67
CA ARG A 634 -9.54 23.49 -2.74
C ARG A 634 -10.18 24.68 -3.44
N ASN A 635 -10.13 25.83 -2.78
CA ASN A 635 -10.74 27.05 -3.26
C ASN A 635 -9.76 28.23 -3.20
N LEU A 636 -10.16 29.33 -3.84
CA LEU A 636 -9.40 30.58 -3.92
C LEU A 636 -10.40 31.74 -3.90
N PHE A 637 -10.44 32.49 -2.81
CA PHE A 637 -11.42 33.56 -2.62
C PHE A 637 -10.79 34.92 -2.88
N ALA A 638 -11.26 35.63 -3.90
CA ALA A 638 -10.79 36.98 -4.24
C ALA A 638 -11.64 38.07 -3.56
N ILE A 639 -10.96 39.06 -3.00
CA ILE A 639 -11.53 40.18 -2.27
C ILE A 639 -11.21 41.46 -3.05
N ASP A 640 -12.16 41.92 -3.85
CA ASP A 640 -11.98 43.13 -4.67
C ASP A 640 -12.28 44.41 -3.89
N PHE A 641 -11.54 45.49 -4.16
CA PHE A 641 -11.72 46.82 -3.61
C PHE A 641 -11.21 47.90 -4.59
N PRO A 642 -11.58 49.18 -4.39
CA PRO A 642 -11.11 50.25 -5.27
C PRO A 642 -9.57 50.32 -5.34
N LYS A 643 -9.04 50.58 -6.54
CA LYS A 643 -7.60 50.73 -6.79
C LYS A 643 -6.97 51.66 -5.76
N THR A 644 -6.02 51.13 -5.00
CA THR A 644 -5.35 51.84 -3.90
C THR A 644 -3.87 51.56 -3.96
N LYS A 645 -3.04 52.60 -3.90
CA LYS A 645 -1.58 52.47 -3.86
C LYS A 645 -1.13 52.12 -2.45
N LEU A 646 -0.54 50.94 -2.26
CA LEU A 646 -0.18 50.39 -0.94
C LEU A 646 1.26 49.84 -0.95
N LYS A 647 1.92 49.93 0.20
CA LYS A 647 3.23 49.28 0.47
C LYS A 647 3.04 47.94 1.19
N SER A 648 2.02 47.84 2.05
CA SER A 648 1.69 46.61 2.76
C SER A 648 0.19 46.38 2.85
N VAL A 649 -0.19 45.11 2.90
CA VAL A 649 -1.57 44.65 3.05
C VAL A 649 -1.63 43.74 4.27
N ARG A 650 -2.60 43.95 5.15
CA ARG A 650 -2.89 43.04 6.25
C ARG A 650 -4.24 42.38 5.99
N ILE A 651 -4.29 41.07 6.14
CA ILE A 651 -5.50 40.29 5.95
C ILE A 651 -5.74 39.37 7.14
N LYS A 652 -6.97 39.42 7.66
CA LYS A 652 -7.49 38.45 8.62
C LYS A 652 -8.37 37.46 7.87
N VAL A 653 -8.09 36.17 8.01
CA VAL A 653 -8.93 35.07 7.54
C VAL A 653 -9.60 34.46 8.76
N GLU A 654 -10.92 34.55 8.82
CA GLU A 654 -11.69 34.20 10.01
C GLU A 654 -12.05 32.71 10.00
N ASN A 655 -11.43 31.96 10.91
CA ASN A 655 -11.87 30.63 11.32
C ASN A 655 -13.16 30.69 12.15
N GLN A 656 -14.05 29.71 11.99
CA GLN A 656 -15.23 29.49 12.84
C GLN A 656 -14.90 29.03 14.28
N LEU A 657 -13.64 28.67 14.54
CA LEU A 657 -13.02 28.29 15.81
C LEU A 657 -13.50 26.96 16.40
N LYS A 658 -14.77 26.62 16.22
CA LYS A 658 -15.41 25.42 16.73
C LYS A 658 -16.14 24.66 15.62
N ASN A 659 -16.21 23.35 15.76
CA ASN A 659 -16.96 22.50 14.84
C ASN A 659 -18.47 22.76 15.00
N PRO A 660 -19.24 22.79 13.90
CA PRO A 660 -20.69 23.03 13.94
C PRO A 660 -21.44 21.84 14.54
N ASP A 661 -22.69 22.05 14.92
CA ASP A 661 -23.55 21.04 15.57
C ASP A 661 -23.78 19.77 14.72
N TRP A 662 -23.74 19.92 13.40
CA TRP A 662 -23.92 18.82 12.46
C TRP A 662 -22.66 17.97 12.25
N HIS A 663 -21.50 18.43 12.72
CA HIS A 663 -20.23 17.72 12.57
C HIS A 663 -20.18 16.47 13.45
N GLN A 664 -19.37 15.47 13.10
CA GLN A 664 -19.23 14.24 13.90
C GLN A 664 -18.67 14.49 15.32
N ASN A 665 -18.01 15.64 15.52
CA ASN A 665 -17.50 16.10 16.81
C ASN A 665 -17.90 17.57 17.09
N PRO A 666 -19.18 17.84 17.44
CA PRO A 666 -19.67 19.19 17.70
C PRO A 666 -18.91 19.91 18.81
N GLY A 667 -18.60 21.20 18.64
CA GLY A 667 -17.90 22.01 19.65
C GLY A 667 -16.41 21.69 19.85
N GLY A 668 -15.88 20.70 19.15
CA GLY A 668 -14.43 20.47 19.02
C GLY A 668 -13.73 21.64 18.32
N ASP A 669 -12.40 21.71 18.39
CA ASP A 669 -11.64 22.79 17.76
C ASP A 669 -11.58 22.60 16.23
N SER A 670 -11.71 23.70 15.50
CA SER A 670 -11.72 23.69 14.03
C SER A 670 -10.45 24.27 13.43
N PHE A 671 -10.05 23.74 12.28
CA PHE A 671 -8.94 24.25 11.49
C PHE A 671 -9.41 25.14 10.34
N ILE A 672 -8.57 26.12 9.98
CA ILE A 672 -8.52 26.69 8.62
C ILE A 672 -7.14 26.41 8.02
N PHE A 673 -7.10 26.08 6.73
CA PHE A 673 -5.89 25.76 6.00
C PHE A 673 -5.71 26.77 4.86
N ILE A 674 -4.54 27.41 4.79
CA ILE A 674 -4.23 28.47 3.83
C ILE A 674 -2.93 28.13 3.10
N ASP A 675 -2.95 28.09 1.77
CA ASP A 675 -1.77 27.79 0.94
C ASP A 675 -1.17 29.04 0.31
N GLU A 676 -1.97 30.03 -0.09
CA GLU A 676 -1.47 31.19 -0.83
C GLU A 676 -2.25 32.49 -0.55
N ILE A 677 -1.57 33.63 -0.57
CA ILE A 677 -2.17 34.97 -0.66
C ILE A 677 -1.65 35.69 -1.91
N VAL A 678 -2.55 35.97 -2.85
CA VAL A 678 -2.23 36.67 -4.10
C VAL A 678 -2.69 38.12 -4.00
N VAL A 679 -1.81 39.06 -4.35
CA VAL A 679 -2.12 40.50 -4.37
C VAL A 679 -2.05 41.03 -5.79
N ASN A 680 -3.08 41.76 -6.23
CA ASN A 680 -3.21 42.23 -7.61
C ASN A 680 -3.87 43.60 -7.74
#